data_AF-A0A938K7V4-F1
#
_entry.id   AF-A0A938K7V4-F1
#
_cell.length_a   1.000
_cell.length_b   1.000
_cell.length_c   1.000
_cell.angle_alpha   90.00
_cell.angle_beta   90.00
_cell.angle_gamma   90.00
#
_symmetry.space_group_name_H-M   'P 1'
#
loop_
_entity.id
_entity.type
_entity.pdbx_description
1 polymer ?
#
loop_
_entity_poly.entity_id
_entity_poly.type
_entity_poly.pdbx_seq_one_letter_code
_entity_poly.pdbx_strand_id
1 'polypeptide(L)'
;MNDTARHRRLARYGFAPDPFQVQAFDALDAGESVLVAAPTGSGKTVIAEYGLDMALEAGQRGFYTAPIKALSNQKYHDLCAFYGNDRVGLLTGDNAINVDAPLLVMTTEVLRNMIYARSSALDDLGVVVLDEVHFLQDEYRGPVWEEVIIHLEPEVRLVALSATVSNAEEIADWLTTVRGPTRAVVEGRRPVELRNLYAYGDKATAEVMLVETLVNGAPNQKVLRLESGDRDAQRGRGGRRGRSRIFPPSRLDIVDLLRDSDLLPAIYFIFSRNQCDESAAACYKAGIRLTSDAERDEIREIVDARVEGLSDDDLAALGFTLFAAQVESGVAAHHAGMVPTFKEIVEALFVRGLVKVVFATETLAVGINMPARAVVIDKMSKFTGEHHQTLKASEYTQLTGRAGRRGIDTLGHAVVVWNPYVPFDQVAAVALSRTFRLSSAFRTTYNMAVNLVRTHSPDETRHLLNLSLAQYQASKGVVEVQARITKRQKERDRLRSQAKSEFGDIDEYRRLFVKDPGERDRTEIEMSLMALRAGDVAWFDDNLGLVLSTSVRAKGVKVKVLFANRALRALTADELVRSVRTATRLPIDGTAVTGHKGQIVDQSDPRVLRELAHRLTRLKIDKPKSAPAVARTAHPCANDPDLKFKLNAAKSADRIDREIAQLESRVDKAAEVVSQRFDDVISLLERWEYVADWQLTERGALLSRVFHESDLLVAETIATKLLDGLDPTSLAALCSTFVYEHRSPEPAPEPNFPSTQLRSRFRQIVQLSARLQREESAAGLTPHRAPDAGYVDAVVKWAGGAELAELLDEDTTPGDFVRTMKQLIDLLRQVAQHAPDELTRSVADTAVDRVLRGVVLSASTMPIGGTS
;
A
#
# COMPACT_ATOMS: atom_id res chain seq x y z
N MET A 1 37.19 -13.34 26.84
CA MET A 1 35.98 -12.87 27.55
C MET A 1 34.74 -12.98 26.68
N ASN A 2 34.74 -12.51 25.42
CA ASN A 2 33.57 -12.62 24.51
C ASN A 2 33.06 -14.06 24.31
N ASP A 3 33.95 -15.04 24.15
CA ASP A 3 33.52 -16.42 23.88
C ASP A 3 32.75 -17.03 25.07
N THR A 4 33.17 -16.74 26.31
CA THR A 4 32.46 -17.19 27.53
C THR A 4 31.11 -16.49 27.70
N ALA A 5 31.01 -15.20 27.37
CA ALA A 5 29.74 -14.46 27.43
C ALA A 5 28.74 -14.98 26.39
N ARG A 6 29.19 -15.18 25.15
CA ARG A 6 28.38 -15.78 24.07
C ARG A 6 27.88 -17.18 24.44
N HIS A 7 28.75 -18.04 24.95
CA HIS A 7 28.34 -19.38 25.40
C HIS A 7 27.26 -19.33 26.49
N ARG A 8 27.34 -18.38 27.44
CA ARG A 8 26.29 -18.20 28.46
C ARG A 8 24.96 -17.74 27.86
N ARG A 9 24.97 -16.77 26.94
CA ARG A 9 23.75 -16.32 26.23
C ARG A 9 23.11 -17.48 25.47
N LEU A 10 23.91 -18.21 24.70
CA LEU A 10 23.42 -19.30 23.87
C LEU A 10 22.94 -20.51 24.68
N ALA A 11 23.50 -20.76 25.86
CA ALA A 11 23.09 -21.86 26.74
C ALA A 11 21.63 -21.73 27.24
N ARG A 12 21.01 -20.54 27.13
CA ARG A 12 19.59 -20.34 27.45
C ARG A 12 18.66 -20.94 26.39
N TYR A 13 19.16 -21.13 25.16
CA TYR A 13 18.38 -21.72 24.08
C TYR A 13 18.55 -23.24 24.09
N GLY A 14 17.44 -23.98 24.12
CA GLY A 14 17.43 -25.46 24.05
C GLY A 14 17.74 -26.03 22.65
N PHE A 15 18.29 -25.23 21.75
CA PHE A 15 18.55 -25.59 20.35
C PHE A 15 19.81 -24.89 19.82
N ALA A 16 20.41 -25.46 18.78
CA ALA A 16 21.56 -24.84 18.10
C ALA A 16 21.08 -23.72 17.15
N PRO A 17 21.76 -22.57 17.12
CA PRO A 17 21.40 -21.47 16.24
C PRO A 17 21.68 -21.79 14.76
N ASP A 18 20.83 -21.30 13.87
CA ASP A 18 21.00 -21.42 12.43
C ASP A 18 22.19 -20.56 11.94
N PRO A 19 22.84 -20.89 10.80
CA PRO A 19 24.04 -20.17 10.33
C PRO A 19 23.85 -18.66 10.16
N PHE A 20 22.67 -18.21 9.71
CA PHE A 20 22.39 -16.77 9.57
C PHE A 20 22.26 -16.08 10.95
N GLN A 21 21.77 -16.78 11.98
CA GLN A 21 21.72 -16.27 13.35
C GLN A 21 23.14 -16.11 13.91
N VAL A 22 24.01 -17.09 13.65
CA VAL A 22 25.44 -17.03 14.02
C VAL A 22 26.12 -15.82 13.38
N GLN A 23 25.90 -15.56 12.10
CA GLN A 23 26.44 -14.39 11.41
C GLN A 23 25.97 -13.06 12.02
N ALA A 24 24.71 -13.00 12.46
CA ALA A 24 24.18 -11.83 13.15
C ALA A 24 24.82 -11.65 14.53
N PHE A 25 25.01 -12.74 15.29
CA PHE A 25 25.74 -12.70 16.56
C PHE A 25 27.18 -12.24 16.39
N ASP A 26 27.86 -12.70 15.32
CA ASP A 26 29.24 -12.29 15.02
C ASP A 26 29.35 -10.79 14.74
N ALA A 27 28.36 -10.20 14.06
CA ALA A 27 28.29 -8.76 13.84
C ALA A 27 28.13 -8.01 15.17
N LEU A 28 27.17 -8.44 16.00
CA LEU A 28 26.90 -7.83 17.30
C LEU A 28 28.10 -7.95 18.25
N ASP A 29 28.77 -9.10 18.30
CA ASP A 29 29.98 -9.31 19.12
C ASP A 29 31.16 -8.47 18.62
N ALA A 30 31.20 -8.10 17.34
CA ALA A 30 32.17 -7.16 16.76
C ALA A 30 31.83 -5.69 17.03
N GLY A 31 30.71 -5.41 17.70
CA GLY A 31 30.21 -4.06 17.98
C GLY A 31 29.47 -3.41 16.81
N GLU A 32 29.17 -4.16 15.74
CA GLU A 32 28.41 -3.68 14.58
C GLU A 32 26.90 -3.73 14.88
N SER A 33 26.14 -2.86 14.23
CA SER A 33 24.68 -3.05 14.11
C SER A 33 24.37 -4.15 13.09
N VAL A 34 23.16 -4.70 13.10
CA VAL A 34 22.76 -5.76 12.16
C VAL A 34 21.39 -5.51 11.55
N LEU A 35 21.28 -5.73 10.23
CA LEU A 35 20.02 -5.83 9.51
C LEU A 35 19.81 -7.26 9.04
N VAL A 36 18.79 -7.93 9.58
CA VAL A 36 18.45 -9.31 9.25
C VAL A 36 17.21 -9.34 8.35
N ALA A 37 17.39 -9.75 7.10
CA ALA A 37 16.30 -10.00 6.16
C ALA A 37 16.07 -11.51 6.03
N ALA A 38 15.04 -12.01 6.70
CA ALA A 38 14.71 -13.44 6.71
C ALA A 38 13.20 -13.67 6.69
N PRO A 39 12.69 -14.81 6.18
CA PRO A 39 11.26 -15.10 6.19
C PRO A 39 10.65 -15.06 7.60
N THR A 40 9.34 -14.83 7.66
CA THR A 40 8.59 -14.96 8.90
C THR A 40 8.70 -16.40 9.41
N GLY A 41 8.82 -16.59 10.73
CA GLY A 41 9.01 -17.91 11.34
C GLY A 41 10.45 -18.44 11.31
N SER A 42 11.40 -17.76 10.65
CA SER A 42 12.82 -18.17 10.62
C SER A 42 13.54 -18.09 11.97
N GLY A 43 12.92 -17.53 13.01
CA GLY A 43 13.53 -17.40 14.33
C GLY A 43 14.38 -16.14 14.49
N LYS A 44 13.99 -15.04 13.81
CA LYS A 44 14.63 -13.72 13.95
C LYS A 44 14.64 -13.20 15.39
N THR A 45 13.65 -13.60 16.20
CA THR A 45 13.49 -13.19 17.60
C THR A 45 14.71 -13.51 18.47
N VAL A 46 15.40 -14.62 18.20
CA VAL A 46 16.63 -15.00 18.93
C VAL A 46 17.73 -13.95 18.76
N ILE A 47 17.77 -13.25 17.62
CA ILE A 47 18.76 -12.19 17.35
C ILE A 47 18.43 -10.92 18.15
N ALA A 48 17.14 -10.59 18.27
CA ALA A 48 16.70 -9.53 19.17
C ALA A 48 17.05 -9.83 20.63
N GLU A 49 16.73 -11.04 21.10
CA GLU A 49 17.04 -11.48 22.46
C GLU A 49 18.54 -11.43 22.74
N TYR A 50 19.38 -11.86 21.80
CA TYR A 50 20.84 -11.76 21.92
C TYR A 50 21.33 -10.32 22.10
N GLY A 51 20.79 -9.37 21.32
CA GLY A 51 21.12 -7.95 21.46
C GLY A 51 20.67 -7.37 22.80
N LEU A 52 19.45 -7.71 23.26
CA LEU A 52 18.95 -7.27 24.56
C LEU A 52 19.77 -7.85 25.72
N ASP A 53 20.19 -9.12 25.63
CA ASP A 53 21.09 -9.75 26.61
C ASP A 53 22.43 -9.00 26.69
N MET A 54 22.99 -8.55 25.56
CA MET A 54 24.21 -7.75 25.57
C MET A 54 24.05 -6.41 26.30
N ALA A 55 22.90 -5.75 26.16
CA ALA A 55 22.61 -4.52 26.90
C ALA A 55 22.52 -4.80 28.41
N LEU A 56 21.79 -5.85 28.81
CA LEU A 56 21.68 -6.27 30.21
C LEU A 56 23.03 -6.62 30.84
N GLU A 57 23.88 -7.40 30.15
CA GLU A 57 25.23 -7.75 30.63
C GLU A 57 26.13 -6.51 30.81
N ALA A 58 25.90 -5.47 30.01
CA ALA A 58 26.62 -4.20 30.11
C ALA A 58 26.03 -3.22 31.15
N GLY A 59 24.94 -3.59 31.83
CA GLY A 59 24.22 -2.68 32.73
C GLY A 59 23.49 -1.54 32.01
N GLN A 60 23.28 -1.68 30.70
CA GLN A 60 22.60 -0.72 29.84
C GLN A 60 21.12 -1.10 29.67
N ARG A 61 20.32 -0.15 29.19
CA ARG A 61 18.93 -0.39 28.79
C ARG A 61 18.85 -0.97 27.37
N GLY A 62 17.81 -1.77 27.13
CA GLY A 62 17.51 -2.36 25.82
C GLY A 62 16.06 -2.13 25.44
N PHE A 63 15.80 -1.50 24.30
CA PHE A 63 14.44 -1.23 23.85
C PHE A 63 14.04 -2.14 22.69
N TYR A 64 12.82 -2.68 22.75
CA TYR A 64 12.20 -3.44 21.69
C TYR A 64 11.06 -2.62 21.09
N THR A 65 11.17 -2.28 19.82
CA THR A 65 10.14 -1.54 19.10
C THR A 65 9.43 -2.41 18.09
N ALA A 66 8.10 -2.28 18.05
CA ALA A 66 7.26 -2.93 17.06
C ALA A 66 6.30 -1.92 16.41
N PRO A 67 5.93 -2.10 15.12
CA PRO A 67 5.11 -1.14 14.39
C PRO A 67 3.65 -1.12 14.84
N ILE A 68 3.17 -2.10 15.61
CA ILE A 68 1.78 -2.14 16.05
C ILE A 68 1.67 -2.50 17.53
N LYS A 69 0.62 -1.99 18.18
CA LYS A 69 0.33 -2.23 19.61
C LYS A 69 0.14 -3.72 19.91
N ALA A 70 -0.59 -4.44 19.06
CA ALA A 70 -0.80 -5.89 19.24
C ALA A 70 0.52 -6.68 19.27
N LEU A 71 1.44 -6.37 18.36
CA LEU A 71 2.77 -6.99 18.33
C LEU A 71 3.62 -6.56 19.53
N SER A 72 3.55 -5.29 19.94
CA SER A 72 4.24 -4.79 21.14
C SER A 72 3.77 -5.55 22.39
N ASN A 73 2.46 -5.74 22.54
CA ASN A 73 1.86 -6.51 23.61
C ASN A 73 2.31 -7.97 23.58
N GLN A 74 2.24 -8.62 22.41
CA GLN A 74 2.72 -9.99 22.26
C GLN A 74 4.20 -10.11 22.67
N LYS A 75 5.05 -9.18 22.22
CA LYS A 75 6.48 -9.19 22.52
C LYS A 75 6.79 -8.89 23.97
N TYR A 76 5.99 -8.06 24.62
CA TYR A 76 6.05 -7.87 26.07
C TYR A 76 5.84 -9.20 26.80
N HIS A 77 4.81 -9.97 26.46
CA HIS A 77 4.58 -11.28 27.09
C HIS A 77 5.67 -12.30 26.75
N ASP A 78 6.11 -12.38 25.49
CA ASP A 78 7.20 -13.27 25.07
C ASP A 78 8.48 -12.97 25.90
N LEU A 79 8.82 -11.68 26.04
CA LEU A 79 10.00 -11.24 26.78
C LEU A 79 9.81 -11.39 28.31
N CYS A 80 8.63 -11.13 28.86
CA CYS A 80 8.32 -11.40 30.26
C CYS A 80 8.46 -12.89 30.60
N ALA A 81 8.00 -13.78 29.71
CA ALA A 81 8.17 -15.23 29.90
C ALA A 81 9.64 -15.64 29.88
N PHE A 82 10.47 -14.96 29.09
CA PHE A 82 11.90 -15.30 28.93
C PHE A 82 12.82 -14.62 29.98
N TYR A 83 12.51 -13.39 30.38
CA TYR A 83 13.32 -12.55 31.27
C TYR A 83 12.72 -12.36 32.67
N GLY A 84 11.44 -12.65 32.88
CA GLY A 84 10.73 -12.33 34.12
C GLY A 84 10.07 -10.95 34.08
N ASN A 85 8.94 -10.82 34.79
CA ASN A 85 8.09 -9.63 34.79
C ASN A 85 8.75 -8.39 35.42
N ASP A 86 9.75 -8.58 36.28
CA ASP A 86 10.50 -7.53 36.97
C ASP A 86 11.47 -6.79 36.03
N ARG A 87 11.96 -7.46 34.98
CA ARG A 87 12.98 -6.93 34.08
C ARG A 87 12.44 -6.33 32.78
N VAL A 88 11.15 -6.46 32.52
CA VAL A 88 10.52 -6.04 31.27
C VAL A 88 9.36 -5.12 31.56
N GLY A 89 9.30 -4.00 30.84
CA GLY A 89 8.19 -3.06 30.84
C GLY A 89 7.54 -2.93 29.47
N LEU A 90 6.35 -2.33 29.45
CA LEU A 90 5.58 -2.01 28.26
C LEU A 90 5.25 -0.52 28.28
N LEU A 91 5.58 0.20 27.21
CA LEU A 91 5.18 1.58 27.02
C LEU A 91 4.53 1.75 25.64
N THR A 92 3.22 1.91 25.63
CA THR A 92 2.44 2.22 24.44
C THR A 92 1.66 3.51 24.69
N GLY A 93 1.04 4.09 23.66
CA GLY A 93 0.17 5.27 23.86
C GLY A 93 -1.00 5.03 24.84
N ASP A 94 -1.38 3.78 25.08
CA ASP A 94 -2.53 3.43 25.93
C ASP A 94 -2.11 2.95 27.32
N ASN A 95 -0.99 2.23 27.41
CA ASN A 95 -0.56 1.50 28.60
C ASN A 95 0.90 1.79 28.95
N ALA A 96 1.16 2.00 30.24
CA ALA A 96 2.49 2.12 30.82
C ALA A 96 2.63 1.11 31.97
N ILE A 97 3.51 0.12 31.80
CA ILE A 97 3.76 -0.96 32.75
C ILE A 97 5.26 -1.06 32.99
N ASN A 98 5.70 -1.02 34.26
CA ASN A 98 7.09 -1.19 34.66
C ASN A 98 8.08 -0.35 33.81
N VAL A 99 7.81 0.96 33.66
CA VAL A 99 8.54 1.85 32.73
C VAL A 99 10.02 2.07 33.08
N ASP A 100 10.39 1.78 34.32
CA ASP A 100 11.77 1.85 34.80
C ASP A 100 12.56 0.55 34.57
N ALA A 101 11.92 -0.47 33.98
CA ALA A 101 12.56 -1.74 33.66
C ALA A 101 13.78 -1.54 32.74
N PRO A 102 14.84 -2.38 32.89
CA PRO A 102 16.01 -2.31 32.02
C PRO A 102 15.66 -2.67 30.56
N LEU A 103 14.65 -3.52 30.34
CA LEU A 103 14.09 -3.78 29.02
C LEU A 103 12.72 -3.12 28.87
N LEU A 104 12.51 -2.38 27.78
CA LEU A 104 11.21 -1.80 27.46
C LEU A 104 10.72 -2.25 26.09
N VAL A 105 9.47 -2.70 26.03
CA VAL A 105 8.75 -2.93 24.78
C VAL A 105 7.85 -1.74 24.50
N MET A 106 7.88 -1.20 23.28
CA MET A 106 7.12 -0.02 22.91
C MET A 106 6.76 0.02 21.43
N THR A 107 5.85 0.94 21.05
CA THR A 107 5.68 1.25 19.63
C THR A 107 6.77 2.20 19.14
N THR A 108 7.06 2.19 17.85
CA THR A 108 8.09 3.07 17.26
C THR A 108 7.82 4.55 17.52
N GLU A 109 6.54 4.97 17.55
CA GLU A 109 6.14 6.34 17.83
C GLU A 109 6.51 6.79 19.25
N VAL A 110 6.41 5.89 20.24
CA VAL A 110 6.78 6.19 21.62
C VAL A 110 8.28 6.49 21.72
N LEU A 111 9.12 5.67 21.08
CA LEU A 111 10.57 5.92 21.05
C LEU A 111 10.90 7.26 20.38
N ARG A 112 10.27 7.56 19.24
CA ARG A 112 10.42 8.84 18.55
C ARG A 112 10.06 10.03 19.45
N ASN A 113 8.98 9.92 20.20
CA ASN A 113 8.55 10.96 21.14
C ASN A 113 9.56 11.13 22.30
N MET A 114 10.12 10.03 22.81
CA MET A 114 11.18 10.07 23.84
C MET A 114 12.43 10.79 23.35
N ILE A 115 12.82 10.58 22.09
CA ILE A 115 13.95 11.25 21.46
C ILE A 115 13.70 12.76 21.38
N TYR A 116 12.55 13.19 20.86
CA TYR A 116 12.24 14.62 20.79
C TYR A 116 12.09 15.29 22.17
N ALA A 117 11.64 14.53 23.17
CA ALA A 117 11.53 14.99 24.55
C ALA A 117 12.87 14.95 25.31
N ARG A 118 13.94 14.39 24.73
CA ARG A 118 15.23 14.12 25.40
C ARG A 118 15.02 13.40 26.73
N SER A 119 14.25 12.32 26.70
CA SER A 119 13.95 11.54 27.90
C SER A 119 15.24 10.96 28.50
N SER A 120 15.44 11.16 29.80
CA SER A 120 16.55 10.53 30.57
C SER A 120 16.60 9.00 30.47
N ALA A 121 15.49 8.38 30.07
CA ALA A 121 15.45 6.94 29.78
C ALA A 121 16.38 6.52 28.62
N LEU A 122 16.85 7.47 27.81
CA LEU A 122 17.76 7.25 26.69
C LEU A 122 19.24 7.30 27.08
N ASP A 123 19.58 7.91 28.24
CA ASP A 123 20.98 8.20 28.63
C ASP A 123 21.83 6.93 28.73
N ASP A 124 21.26 5.83 29.20
CA ASP A 124 21.92 4.52 29.35
C ASP A 124 21.48 3.50 28.28
N LEU A 125 20.92 3.95 27.15
CA LEU A 125 20.41 3.07 26.09
C LEU A 125 21.55 2.44 25.30
N GLY A 126 21.70 1.12 25.35
CA GLY A 126 22.75 0.41 24.62
C GLY A 126 22.30 -0.22 23.30
N VAL A 127 21.05 -0.70 23.25
CA VAL A 127 20.52 -1.47 22.11
C VAL A 127 19.07 -1.11 21.83
N VAL A 128 18.75 -0.95 20.55
CA VAL A 128 17.37 -0.85 20.05
C VAL A 128 17.10 -1.97 19.05
N VAL A 129 16.11 -2.80 19.35
CA VAL A 129 15.52 -3.75 18.41
C VAL A 129 14.44 -3.04 17.61
N LEU A 130 14.59 -3.08 16.31
CA LEU A 130 13.69 -2.54 15.31
C LEU A 130 13.00 -3.73 14.62
N ASP A 131 11.81 -4.13 15.06
CA ASP A 131 11.09 -5.28 14.48
C ASP A 131 10.18 -4.91 13.31
N GLU A 132 10.14 -5.75 12.29
CA GLU A 132 9.42 -5.51 11.03
C GLU A 132 9.83 -4.21 10.31
N VAL A 133 11.14 -3.98 10.16
CA VAL A 133 11.76 -2.82 9.46
C VAL A 133 11.20 -2.58 8.06
N HIS A 134 10.62 -3.61 7.44
CA HIS A 134 9.93 -3.47 6.16
C HIS A 134 8.70 -2.53 6.21
N PHE A 135 8.27 -2.07 7.39
CA PHE A 135 7.32 -0.97 7.59
C PHE A 135 7.88 0.42 7.24
N LEU A 136 9.18 0.54 6.93
CA LEU A 136 9.77 1.78 6.38
C LEU A 136 9.07 2.28 5.10
N GLN A 137 8.42 1.39 4.35
CA GLN A 137 7.66 1.73 3.13
C GLN A 137 6.20 2.13 3.41
N ASP A 138 5.76 2.07 4.68
CA ASP A 138 4.42 2.51 5.08
C ASP A 138 4.32 4.03 5.00
N GLU A 139 3.27 4.54 4.38
CA GLU A 139 3.13 5.98 4.11
C GLU A 139 3.02 6.84 5.37
N TYR A 140 2.47 6.28 6.45
CA TYR A 140 2.22 7.00 7.69
C TYR A 140 3.30 6.73 8.73
N ARG A 141 3.74 5.48 8.85
CA ARG A 141 4.70 5.05 9.87
C ARG A 141 6.14 5.08 9.38
N GLY A 142 6.38 4.92 8.09
CA GLY A 142 7.72 4.95 7.50
C GLY A 142 8.55 6.17 7.88
N PRO A 143 7.99 7.40 7.87
CA PRO A 143 8.70 8.59 8.35
C PRO A 143 9.19 8.48 9.81
N VAL A 144 8.36 7.93 10.70
CA VAL A 144 8.69 7.73 12.12
C VAL A 144 9.89 6.82 12.31
N TRP A 145 9.96 5.76 11.51
CA TRP A 145 11.07 4.81 11.52
C TRP A 145 12.38 5.46 11.11
N GLU A 146 12.38 6.24 10.04
CA GLU A 146 13.56 6.99 9.61
C GLU A 146 13.97 8.04 10.64
N GLU A 147 13.00 8.76 11.25
CA GLU A 147 13.27 9.71 12.33
C GLU A 147 13.97 9.03 13.51
N VAL A 148 13.50 7.87 13.97
CA VAL A 148 14.14 7.12 15.07
C VAL A 148 15.56 6.71 14.70
N ILE A 149 15.75 6.14 13.50
CA ILE A 149 17.07 5.69 13.05
C ILE A 149 18.04 6.87 12.99
N ILE A 150 17.64 8.00 12.41
CA ILE A 150 18.50 9.17 12.22
C ILE A 150 18.87 9.82 13.57
N HIS A 151 17.92 9.94 14.50
CA HIS A 151 18.10 10.75 15.71
C HIS A 151 18.58 10.01 16.97
N LEU A 152 18.60 8.68 16.99
CA LEU A 152 19.20 7.95 18.11
C LEU A 152 20.70 8.36 18.25
N GLU A 153 21.34 8.11 19.38
CA GLU A 153 22.78 8.39 19.47
C GLU A 153 23.60 7.35 18.70
N PRO A 154 24.69 7.72 17.98
CA PRO A 154 25.47 6.77 17.17
C PRO A 154 26.00 5.55 17.92
N GLU A 155 26.18 5.65 19.24
CA GLU A 155 26.65 4.58 20.12
C GLU A 155 25.59 3.49 20.36
N VAL A 156 24.30 3.82 20.16
CA VAL A 156 23.18 2.87 20.28
C VAL A 156 23.21 1.88 19.13
N ARG A 157 23.38 0.59 19.45
CA ARG A 157 23.40 -0.50 18.47
C ARG A 157 22.00 -0.86 18.00
N LEU A 158 21.84 -1.03 16.69
CA LEU A 158 20.57 -1.44 16.08
C LEU A 158 20.55 -2.93 15.78
N VAL A 159 19.47 -3.59 16.20
CA VAL A 159 19.08 -4.93 15.74
C VAL A 159 17.83 -4.79 14.88
N ALA A 160 18.02 -4.65 13.58
CA ALA A 160 16.96 -4.43 12.62
C ALA A 160 16.47 -5.76 12.03
N LEU A 161 15.21 -6.13 12.28
CA LEU A 161 14.61 -7.38 11.82
C LEU A 161 13.59 -7.10 10.72
N SER A 162 13.69 -7.82 9.61
CA SER A 162 12.83 -7.60 8.44
C SER A 162 12.39 -8.91 7.80
N ALA A 163 11.28 -8.87 7.06
CA ALA A 163 10.93 -9.88 6.08
C ALA A 163 11.97 -9.89 4.95
N THR A 164 11.95 -10.92 4.09
CA THR A 164 12.87 -11.04 2.95
C THR A 164 12.68 -9.90 1.94
N VAL A 165 13.64 -8.98 1.93
CA VAL A 165 13.74 -7.86 0.98
C VAL A 165 14.93 -8.05 0.04
N SER A 166 14.80 -7.65 -1.23
CA SER A 166 15.83 -7.86 -2.26
C SER A 166 16.98 -6.85 -2.18
N ASN A 167 16.84 -5.78 -1.41
CA ASN A 167 17.81 -4.70 -1.27
C ASN A 167 18.28 -4.52 0.18
N ALA A 168 18.41 -5.61 0.95
CA ALA A 168 18.92 -5.57 2.32
C ALA A 168 20.30 -4.89 2.41
N GLU A 169 21.21 -5.20 1.49
CA GLU A 169 22.54 -4.57 1.42
C GLU A 169 22.46 -3.05 1.23
N GLU A 170 21.56 -2.56 0.36
CA GLU A 170 21.35 -1.11 0.16
C GLU A 170 20.90 -0.41 1.45
N ILE A 171 20.06 -1.07 2.24
CA ILE A 171 19.57 -0.53 3.51
C ILE A 171 20.67 -0.59 4.57
N ALA A 172 21.44 -1.67 4.63
CA ALA A 172 22.59 -1.79 5.54
C ALA A 172 23.70 -0.77 5.22
N ASP A 173 23.94 -0.48 3.94
CA ASP A 173 24.85 0.58 3.50
C ASP A 173 24.36 1.96 3.96
N TRP A 174 23.05 2.21 3.85
CA TRP A 174 22.43 3.44 4.35
C TRP A 174 22.56 3.55 5.88
N LEU A 175 22.20 2.50 6.63
CA LEU A 175 22.39 2.44 8.08
C LEU A 175 23.85 2.67 8.45
N THR A 176 24.79 2.09 7.68
CA THR A 176 26.22 2.31 7.87
C THR A 176 26.63 3.76 7.69
N THR A 177 26.06 4.42 6.68
CA THR A 177 26.30 5.85 6.41
C THR A 177 25.79 6.74 7.54
N VAL A 178 24.63 6.40 8.13
CA VAL A 178 23.97 7.24 9.15
C VAL A 178 24.47 6.95 10.57
N ARG A 179 24.82 5.69 10.87
CA ARG A 179 25.00 5.17 12.25
C ARG A 179 26.37 4.58 12.52
N GLY A 180 27.15 4.30 11.48
CA GLY A 180 28.35 3.48 11.57
C GLY A 180 28.10 1.99 11.30
N PRO A 181 29.15 1.15 11.40
CA PRO A 181 29.19 -0.19 10.82
C PRO A 181 27.92 -1.02 11.05
N THR A 182 27.24 -1.38 9.95
CA THR A 182 26.03 -2.22 9.98
C THR A 182 26.17 -3.37 8.99
N ARG A 183 25.97 -4.60 9.46
CA ARG A 183 26.03 -5.81 8.62
C ARG A 183 24.66 -6.23 8.11
N ALA A 184 24.53 -6.46 6.81
CA ALA A 184 23.36 -7.12 6.25
C ALA A 184 23.50 -8.65 6.40
N VAL A 185 22.46 -9.31 6.89
CA VAL A 185 22.37 -10.77 6.97
C VAL A 185 21.09 -11.20 6.26
N VAL A 186 21.23 -11.93 5.16
CA VAL A 186 20.11 -12.34 4.31
C VAL A 186 19.95 -13.85 4.35
N GLU A 187 18.78 -14.31 4.79
CA GLU A 187 18.36 -15.71 4.70
C GLU A 187 17.20 -15.82 3.72
N GLY A 188 17.34 -16.62 2.67
CA GLY A 188 16.31 -16.79 1.64
C GLY A 188 15.44 -18.03 1.85
N ARG A 189 15.87 -18.97 2.69
CA ARG A 189 15.21 -20.25 2.90
C ARG A 189 14.13 -20.13 3.97
N ARG A 190 12.92 -20.55 3.62
CA ARG A 190 11.85 -20.70 4.61
C ARG A 190 12.09 -21.96 5.46
N PRO A 191 11.80 -21.92 6.78
CA PRO A 191 11.88 -23.11 7.64
C PRO A 191 10.90 -24.21 7.22
N VAL A 192 9.73 -23.80 6.74
CA VAL A 192 8.70 -24.69 6.19
C VAL A 192 8.51 -24.32 4.72
N GLU A 193 8.72 -25.29 3.83
CA GLU A 193 8.58 -25.07 2.39
C GLU A 193 7.12 -24.76 2.03
N LEU A 194 6.92 -23.85 1.08
CA LEU A 194 5.59 -23.42 0.65
C LEU A 194 5.22 -24.09 -0.67
N ARG A 195 4.10 -24.81 -0.68
CA ARG A 195 3.46 -25.31 -1.90
C ARG A 195 2.35 -24.36 -2.33
N ASN A 196 2.51 -23.77 -3.51
CA ASN A 196 1.51 -22.90 -4.11
C ASN A 196 0.48 -23.72 -4.88
N LEU A 197 -0.77 -23.65 -4.45
CA LEU A 197 -1.92 -24.34 -5.00
C LEU A 197 -2.93 -23.36 -5.59
N TYR A 198 -3.73 -23.87 -6.52
CA TYR A 198 -4.75 -23.14 -7.23
C TYR A 198 -6.07 -23.93 -7.20
N ALA A 199 -7.13 -23.30 -6.70
CA ALA A 199 -8.44 -23.92 -6.57
C ALA A 199 -9.42 -23.37 -7.60
N TYR A 200 -10.09 -24.24 -8.36
CA TYR A 200 -11.09 -23.85 -9.36
C TYR A 200 -12.19 -24.90 -9.48
N GLY A 201 -13.42 -24.50 -9.80
CA GLY A 201 -14.48 -25.44 -10.14
C GLY A 201 -14.41 -25.84 -11.61
N ASP A 202 -14.45 -27.13 -11.95
CA ASP A 202 -14.53 -27.60 -13.34
C ASP A 202 -16.00 -27.80 -13.73
N LYS A 203 -16.49 -27.04 -14.72
CA LYS A 203 -17.88 -27.15 -15.21
C LYS A 203 -18.20 -28.51 -15.81
N ALA A 204 -17.20 -29.30 -16.21
CA ALA A 204 -17.42 -30.62 -16.79
C ALA A 204 -17.66 -31.70 -15.74
N THR A 205 -17.01 -31.62 -14.58
CA THR A 205 -17.20 -32.58 -13.48
C THR A 205 -18.14 -32.05 -12.40
N ALA A 206 -18.37 -30.73 -12.37
CA ALA A 206 -19.01 -30.01 -11.28
C ALA A 206 -18.27 -30.14 -9.93
N GLU A 207 -16.98 -30.51 -9.97
CA GLU A 207 -16.13 -30.68 -8.79
C GLU A 207 -15.17 -29.48 -8.64
N VAL A 208 -14.77 -29.22 -7.39
CA VAL A 208 -13.70 -28.28 -7.08
C VAL A 208 -12.36 -29.01 -7.16
N MET A 209 -11.49 -28.51 -8.03
CA MET A 209 -10.15 -29.03 -8.27
C MET A 209 -9.14 -28.22 -7.47
N LEU A 210 -8.19 -28.93 -6.83
CA LEU A 210 -7.01 -28.34 -6.21
C LEU A 210 -5.76 -28.82 -6.98
N VAL A 211 -5.02 -27.88 -7.59
CA VAL A 211 -3.85 -28.21 -8.40
C VAL A 211 -2.66 -27.34 -8.00
N GLU A 212 -1.44 -27.73 -8.37
CA GLU A 212 -0.28 -26.85 -8.19
C GLU A 212 -0.35 -25.64 -9.11
N THR A 213 -0.04 -24.46 -8.57
CA THR A 213 0.11 -23.22 -9.34
C THR A 213 1.35 -23.30 -10.25
N LEU A 214 2.42 -23.91 -9.75
CA LEU A 214 3.70 -24.02 -10.45
C LEU A 214 4.07 -25.49 -10.59
N VAL A 215 4.35 -25.94 -11.81
CA VAL A 215 4.86 -27.29 -12.11
C VAL A 215 6.25 -27.13 -12.71
N ASN A 216 7.27 -27.74 -12.10
CA ASN A 216 8.68 -27.59 -12.49
C ASN A 216 9.15 -26.13 -12.59
N GLY A 217 8.67 -25.26 -11.68
CA GLY A 217 9.04 -23.84 -11.63
C GLY A 217 8.40 -22.96 -12.72
N ALA A 218 7.49 -23.50 -13.53
CA ALA A 218 6.74 -22.76 -14.53
C ALA A 218 5.23 -22.76 -14.22
N PRO A 219 4.46 -21.77 -14.71
CA PRO A 219 3.01 -21.76 -14.56
C PRO A 219 2.37 -23.07 -15.07
N ASN A 220 1.41 -23.60 -14.32
CA ASN A 220 0.73 -24.84 -14.67
C ASN A 220 0.02 -24.74 -16.03
N GLN A 221 0.55 -25.45 -17.02
CA GLN A 221 0.07 -25.42 -18.41
C GLN A 221 -1.36 -25.96 -18.56
N LYS A 222 -1.81 -26.86 -17.68
CA LYS A 222 -3.19 -27.36 -17.70
C LYS A 222 -4.17 -26.24 -17.35
N VAL A 223 -3.86 -25.44 -16.32
CA VAL A 223 -4.71 -24.32 -15.91
C VAL A 223 -4.73 -23.23 -16.97
N LEU A 224 -3.56 -22.88 -17.53
CA LEU A 224 -3.48 -21.91 -18.64
C LEU A 224 -4.38 -22.29 -19.82
N ARG A 225 -4.41 -23.56 -20.22
CA ARG A 225 -5.28 -24.06 -21.31
C ARG A 225 -6.76 -24.01 -20.94
N LEU A 226 -7.11 -24.38 -19.70
CA LEU A 226 -8.49 -24.34 -19.21
C LEU A 226 -9.05 -22.91 -19.16
N GLU A 227 -8.25 -21.94 -18.74
CA GLU A 227 -8.65 -20.54 -18.64
C GLU A 227 -8.71 -19.85 -20.01
N SER A 228 -7.73 -20.08 -20.89
CA SER A 228 -7.71 -19.47 -22.23
C SER A 228 -8.75 -20.08 -23.19
N GLY A 229 -9.36 -21.21 -22.81
CA GLY A 229 -10.25 -22.02 -23.65
C GLY A 229 -9.46 -22.70 -24.77
N ASP A 230 -9.92 -23.88 -25.22
CA ASP A 230 -9.31 -24.56 -26.37
C ASP A 230 -9.38 -23.66 -27.62
N ARG A 231 -8.30 -22.91 -27.88
CA ARG A 231 -8.13 -22.15 -29.13
C ARG A 231 -7.87 -23.06 -30.32
N ASP A 232 -7.53 -24.34 -30.07
CA ASP A 232 -7.18 -25.32 -31.11
C ASP A 232 -8.36 -26.15 -31.62
N ALA A 233 -9.57 -25.99 -31.06
CA ALA A 233 -10.74 -26.77 -31.46
C ALA A 233 -11.79 -25.93 -32.20
N GLN A 234 -11.46 -25.32 -33.36
CA GLN A 234 -12.46 -25.06 -34.42
C GLN A 234 -11.84 -24.63 -35.76
N ARG A 235 -11.49 -25.64 -36.57
CA ARG A 235 -11.61 -25.59 -38.05
C ARG A 235 -13.04 -25.99 -38.50
N GLY A 236 -14.03 -25.86 -37.62
CA GLY A 236 -15.43 -26.22 -37.85
C GLY A 236 -16.36 -25.01 -37.76
N ARG A 237 -17.27 -24.89 -38.73
CA ARG A 237 -18.29 -23.84 -38.85
C ARG A 237 -19.08 -23.60 -37.56
N GLY A 238 -19.20 -22.33 -37.14
CA GLY A 238 -20.25 -21.85 -36.23
C GLY A 238 -19.70 -21.19 -34.97
N GLY A 239 -19.61 -19.86 -34.98
CA GLY A 239 -19.06 -19.06 -33.89
C GLY A 239 -19.88 -19.10 -32.61
N ARG A 240 -19.30 -19.68 -31.56
CA ARG A 240 -19.55 -19.32 -30.16
C ARG A 240 -18.18 -19.12 -29.52
N ARG A 241 -17.88 -17.91 -29.03
CA ARG A 241 -16.70 -17.68 -28.17
C ARG A 241 -16.74 -18.72 -27.05
N GLY A 242 -15.70 -19.56 -26.95
CA GLY A 242 -15.61 -20.58 -25.91
C GLY A 242 -15.79 -19.93 -24.54
N ARG A 243 -16.84 -20.32 -23.81
CA ARG A 243 -16.99 -19.95 -22.40
C ARG A 243 -15.89 -20.67 -21.63
N SER A 244 -15.21 -19.97 -20.73
CA SER A 244 -14.25 -20.55 -19.79
C SER A 244 -14.83 -21.81 -19.13
N ARG A 245 -14.06 -22.91 -19.10
CA ARG A 245 -14.48 -24.22 -18.54
C ARG A 245 -14.49 -24.22 -17.01
N ILE A 246 -13.96 -23.16 -16.40
CA ILE A 246 -13.83 -23.04 -14.95
C ILE A 246 -14.90 -22.09 -14.36
N PHE A 247 -15.25 -22.32 -13.10
CA PHE A 247 -16.14 -21.49 -12.28
C PHE A 247 -15.50 -21.21 -10.91
N PRO A 248 -15.89 -20.13 -10.21
CA PRO A 248 -15.33 -19.83 -8.90
C PRO A 248 -15.98 -20.75 -7.84
N PRO A 249 -15.20 -21.57 -7.10
CA PRO A 249 -15.72 -22.34 -5.98
C PRO A 249 -16.38 -21.44 -4.93
N SER A 250 -17.41 -21.94 -4.24
CA SER A 250 -17.93 -21.24 -3.07
C SER A 250 -16.97 -21.39 -1.89
N ARG A 251 -17.06 -20.49 -0.90
CA ARG A 251 -16.23 -20.55 0.31
C ARG A 251 -16.49 -21.83 1.12
N LEU A 252 -17.74 -22.33 1.11
CA LEU A 252 -18.11 -23.61 1.72
C LEU A 252 -17.38 -24.77 1.03
N ASP A 253 -17.40 -24.80 -0.31
CA ASP A 253 -16.71 -25.85 -1.07
C ASP A 253 -15.20 -25.87 -0.77
N ILE A 254 -14.59 -24.69 -0.59
CA ILE A 254 -13.18 -24.60 -0.23
C ILE A 254 -12.94 -25.07 1.21
N VAL A 255 -13.81 -24.75 2.17
CA VAL A 255 -13.68 -25.26 3.55
C VAL A 255 -13.77 -26.79 3.59
N ASP A 256 -14.73 -27.37 2.87
CA ASP A 256 -14.85 -28.82 2.75
C ASP A 256 -13.61 -29.43 2.06
N LEU A 257 -13.15 -28.83 0.97
CA LEU A 257 -11.92 -29.24 0.28
C LEU A 257 -10.70 -29.23 1.21
N LEU A 258 -10.54 -28.19 2.05
CA LEU A 258 -9.44 -28.10 3.01
C LEU A 258 -9.54 -29.19 4.08
N ARG A 259 -10.74 -29.45 4.61
CA ARG A 259 -10.97 -30.51 5.59
C ARG A 259 -10.64 -31.88 4.99
N ASP A 260 -11.19 -32.17 3.82
CA ASP A 260 -11.07 -33.47 3.17
C ASP A 260 -9.64 -33.73 2.66
N SER A 261 -8.86 -32.67 2.45
CA SER A 261 -7.43 -32.73 2.07
C SER A 261 -6.46 -32.64 3.26
N ASP A 262 -6.94 -32.67 4.51
CA ASP A 262 -6.13 -32.52 5.74
C ASP A 262 -5.29 -31.22 5.77
N LEU A 263 -5.85 -30.12 5.27
CA LEU A 263 -5.19 -28.81 5.19
C LEU A 263 -5.56 -27.86 6.34
N LEU A 264 -6.31 -28.33 7.34
CA LEU A 264 -6.67 -27.56 8.53
C LEU A 264 -5.56 -27.64 9.62
N PRO A 265 -5.38 -26.60 10.46
CA PRO A 265 -6.12 -25.34 10.48
C PRO A 265 -5.72 -24.41 9.32
N ALA A 266 -6.66 -23.57 8.87
CA ALA A 266 -6.46 -22.68 7.74
C ALA A 266 -6.89 -21.23 8.02
N ILE A 267 -6.13 -20.28 7.48
CA ILE A 267 -6.51 -18.85 7.44
C ILE A 267 -7.00 -18.54 6.04
N TYR A 268 -8.23 -18.06 5.92
CA TYR A 268 -8.88 -17.72 4.67
C TYR A 268 -8.94 -16.19 4.52
N PHE A 269 -8.07 -15.61 3.70
CA PHE A 269 -7.98 -14.17 3.50
C PHE A 269 -9.02 -13.62 2.53
N ILE A 270 -9.83 -12.68 3.03
CA ILE A 270 -10.87 -11.93 2.30
C ILE A 270 -10.65 -10.43 2.55
N PHE A 271 -10.66 -9.60 1.49
CA PHE A 271 -10.40 -8.16 1.61
C PHE A 271 -11.62 -7.31 1.99
N SER A 272 -12.67 -7.91 2.54
CA SER A 272 -13.88 -7.22 2.99
C SER A 272 -14.29 -7.76 4.35
N ARG A 273 -14.50 -6.83 5.30
CA ARG A 273 -14.89 -7.12 6.69
C ARG A 273 -16.21 -7.87 6.73
N ASN A 274 -17.25 -7.29 6.12
CA ASN A 274 -18.59 -7.89 6.04
C ASN A 274 -18.55 -9.27 5.40
N GLN A 275 -17.70 -9.47 4.37
CA GLN A 275 -17.57 -10.79 3.75
C GLN A 275 -16.89 -11.82 4.67
N CYS A 276 -16.02 -11.43 5.59
CA CYS A 276 -15.50 -12.35 6.62
C CYS A 276 -16.64 -12.82 7.53
N ASP A 277 -17.44 -11.89 8.05
CA ASP A 277 -18.59 -12.18 8.92
C ASP A 277 -19.63 -13.07 8.23
N GLU A 278 -20.01 -12.71 7.00
CA GLU A 278 -20.92 -13.49 6.17
C GLU A 278 -20.41 -14.91 5.93
N SER A 279 -19.10 -15.09 5.75
CA SER A 279 -18.50 -16.40 5.49
C SER A 279 -18.52 -17.29 6.73
N ALA A 280 -18.16 -16.75 7.90
CA ALA A 280 -18.24 -17.45 9.16
C ALA A 280 -19.71 -17.84 9.47
N ALA A 281 -20.64 -16.90 9.28
CA ALA A 281 -22.07 -17.14 9.46
C ALA A 281 -22.64 -18.16 8.48
N ALA A 282 -22.21 -18.14 7.21
CA ALA A 282 -22.61 -19.11 6.20
C ALA A 282 -22.12 -20.53 6.54
N CYS A 283 -20.88 -20.67 7.01
CA CYS A 283 -20.35 -21.97 7.47
C CYS A 283 -21.17 -22.53 8.63
N TYR A 284 -21.44 -21.69 9.64
CA TYR A 284 -22.26 -22.08 10.78
C TYR A 284 -23.69 -22.47 10.36
N LYS A 285 -24.35 -21.65 9.53
CA LYS A 285 -25.72 -21.92 9.01
C LYS A 285 -25.78 -23.19 8.16
N ALA A 286 -24.70 -23.53 7.45
CA ALA A 286 -24.60 -24.76 6.67
C ALA A 286 -24.35 -26.01 7.54
N GLY A 287 -24.20 -25.84 8.87
CA GLY A 287 -23.97 -26.95 9.80
C GLY A 287 -22.52 -27.44 9.82
N ILE A 288 -21.56 -26.65 9.33
CA ILE A 288 -20.14 -26.99 9.43
C ILE A 288 -19.74 -27.03 10.90
N ARG A 289 -19.21 -28.18 11.33
CA ARG A 289 -18.67 -28.40 12.67
C ARG A 289 -17.29 -29.06 12.55
N LEU A 290 -16.28 -28.35 13.03
CA LEU A 290 -14.87 -28.74 12.97
C LEU A 290 -14.29 -29.05 14.36
N THR A 291 -15.13 -29.07 15.39
CA THR A 291 -14.79 -29.30 16.80
C THR A 291 -15.46 -30.56 17.34
N SER A 292 -14.75 -31.22 18.25
CA SER A 292 -15.25 -32.28 19.11
C SER A 292 -16.04 -31.74 20.30
N ASP A 293 -16.64 -32.63 21.10
CA ASP A 293 -17.39 -32.22 22.31
C ASP A 293 -16.47 -31.59 23.37
N ALA A 294 -15.31 -32.20 23.64
CA ALA A 294 -14.35 -31.68 24.59
C ALA A 294 -13.76 -30.32 24.17
N GLU A 295 -13.44 -30.14 22.88
CA GLU A 295 -12.94 -28.86 22.39
C GLU A 295 -13.96 -27.74 22.56
N ARG A 296 -15.26 -28.02 22.46
CA ARG A 296 -16.30 -27.01 22.68
C ARG A 296 -16.42 -26.59 24.13
N ASP A 297 -16.32 -27.54 25.05
CA ASP A 297 -16.37 -27.22 26.48
C ASP A 297 -15.15 -26.34 26.84
N GLU A 298 -13.96 -26.64 26.32
CA GLU A 298 -12.79 -25.77 26.47
C GLU A 298 -12.99 -24.39 25.82
N ILE A 299 -13.58 -24.33 24.61
CA ILE A 299 -13.90 -23.05 23.95
C ILE A 299 -14.82 -22.20 24.84
N ARG A 300 -15.86 -22.79 25.42
CA ARG A 300 -16.79 -22.06 26.31
C ARG A 300 -16.10 -21.48 27.52
N GLU A 301 -15.27 -22.29 28.20
CA GLU A 301 -14.51 -21.81 29.36
C GLU A 301 -13.64 -20.60 29.02
N ILE A 302 -12.96 -20.63 27.87
CA ILE A 302 -12.12 -19.51 27.41
C ILE A 302 -12.97 -18.29 27.05
N VAL A 303 -14.08 -18.50 26.34
CA VAL A 303 -14.97 -17.41 25.91
C VAL A 303 -15.58 -16.72 27.14
N ASP A 304 -16.16 -17.48 28.06
CA ASP A 304 -16.83 -16.98 29.26
C ASP A 304 -15.86 -16.19 30.15
N ALA A 305 -14.66 -16.72 30.39
CA ALA A 305 -13.63 -16.04 31.17
C ALA A 305 -13.16 -14.72 30.54
N ARG A 306 -13.24 -14.58 29.21
CA ARG A 306 -12.80 -13.39 28.47
C ARG A 306 -13.90 -12.35 28.29
N VAL A 307 -15.15 -12.65 28.61
CA VAL A 307 -16.26 -11.70 28.50
C VAL A 307 -16.83 -11.24 29.85
N GLU A 308 -16.30 -11.75 30.97
CA GLU A 308 -16.76 -11.42 32.33
C GLU A 308 -16.83 -9.91 32.63
N GLY A 309 -15.98 -9.10 31.97
CA GLY A 309 -15.97 -7.64 32.11
C GLY A 309 -16.97 -6.86 31.23
N LEU A 310 -17.84 -7.52 30.48
CA LEU A 310 -18.84 -6.90 29.60
C LEU A 310 -20.26 -7.13 30.16
N SER A 311 -21.14 -6.13 30.02
CA SER A 311 -22.55 -6.28 30.41
C SER A 311 -23.31 -7.13 29.39
N ASP A 312 -24.43 -7.72 29.81
CA ASP A 312 -25.32 -8.49 28.91
C ASP A 312 -25.83 -7.63 27.74
N ASP A 313 -26.12 -6.35 27.99
CA ASP A 313 -26.55 -5.40 26.95
C ASP A 313 -25.42 -5.10 25.94
N ASP A 314 -24.18 -4.93 26.41
CA ASP A 314 -23.01 -4.81 25.53
C ASP A 314 -22.82 -6.09 24.70
N LEU A 315 -22.90 -7.27 25.33
CA LEU A 315 -22.76 -8.56 24.63
C LEU A 315 -23.85 -8.77 23.57
N ALA A 316 -25.09 -8.37 23.86
CA ALA A 316 -26.18 -8.40 22.90
C ALA A 316 -25.91 -7.46 21.71
N ALA A 317 -25.47 -6.23 21.97
CA ALA A 317 -25.11 -5.25 20.94
C ALA A 317 -23.95 -5.72 20.05
N LEU A 318 -23.02 -6.50 20.62
CA LEU A 318 -21.87 -7.07 19.92
C LEU A 318 -22.20 -8.34 19.12
N GLY A 319 -23.43 -8.85 19.18
CA GLY A 319 -23.81 -10.09 18.51
C GLY A 319 -23.13 -11.34 19.11
N PHE A 320 -22.85 -11.31 20.42
CA PHE A 320 -22.09 -12.35 21.11
C PHE A 320 -22.63 -13.77 20.90
N THR A 321 -23.95 -13.96 20.91
CA THR A 321 -24.57 -15.29 20.74
C THR A 321 -24.17 -15.96 19.42
N LEU A 322 -24.15 -15.20 18.33
CA LEU A 322 -23.72 -15.71 17.02
C LEU A 322 -22.21 -15.97 17.02
N PHE A 323 -21.43 -15.05 17.57
CA PHE A 323 -19.98 -15.19 17.69
C PHE A 323 -19.59 -16.45 18.48
N ALA A 324 -20.15 -16.66 19.67
CA ALA A 324 -19.91 -17.82 20.51
C ALA A 324 -20.26 -19.13 19.78
N ALA A 325 -21.42 -19.18 19.11
CA ALA A 325 -21.84 -20.35 18.35
C ALA A 325 -20.92 -20.66 17.15
N GLN A 326 -20.37 -19.63 16.49
CA GLN A 326 -19.41 -19.80 15.41
C GLN A 326 -18.07 -20.36 15.94
N VAL A 327 -17.49 -19.75 16.97
CA VAL A 327 -16.21 -20.22 17.50
C VAL A 327 -16.32 -21.63 18.09
N GLU A 328 -17.46 -21.97 18.72
CA GLU A 328 -17.78 -23.33 19.16
C GLU A 328 -17.86 -24.33 18.00
N SER A 329 -18.20 -23.92 16.78
CA SER A 329 -18.18 -24.80 15.61
C SER A 329 -16.78 -24.95 14.99
N GLY A 330 -15.78 -24.22 15.51
CA GLY A 330 -14.41 -24.20 15.01
C GLY A 330 -14.18 -23.25 13.85
N VAL A 331 -15.09 -22.29 13.63
CA VAL A 331 -15.01 -21.29 12.55
C VAL A 331 -15.11 -19.89 13.14
N ALA A 332 -14.29 -18.95 12.68
CA ALA A 332 -14.34 -17.57 13.16
C ALA A 332 -14.09 -16.54 12.04
N ALA A 333 -14.55 -15.31 12.24
CA ALA A 333 -14.08 -14.15 11.50
C ALA A 333 -12.94 -13.45 12.27
N HIS A 334 -12.07 -12.72 11.55
CA HIS A 334 -11.03 -11.86 12.14
C HIS A 334 -10.78 -10.61 11.29
N HIS A 335 -11.15 -9.44 11.79
CA HIS A 335 -10.88 -8.16 11.12
C HIS A 335 -10.92 -6.97 12.09
N ALA A 336 -10.43 -5.83 11.62
CA ALA A 336 -10.35 -4.59 12.42
C ALA A 336 -11.71 -4.03 12.90
N GLY A 337 -12.83 -4.47 12.33
CA GLY A 337 -14.18 -4.07 12.73
C GLY A 337 -14.73 -4.85 13.94
N MET A 338 -14.03 -5.92 14.35
CA MET A 338 -14.35 -6.63 15.60
C MET A 338 -13.76 -5.88 16.79
N VAL A 339 -14.47 -5.94 17.93
CA VAL A 339 -13.95 -5.43 19.20
C VAL A 339 -12.67 -6.17 19.61
N PRO A 340 -11.72 -5.51 20.30
CA PRO A 340 -10.47 -6.14 20.75
C PRO A 340 -10.67 -7.48 21.47
N THR A 341 -11.62 -7.55 22.39
CA THR A 341 -11.94 -8.77 23.16
C THR A 341 -12.24 -9.97 22.26
N PHE A 342 -13.07 -9.80 21.22
CA PHE A 342 -13.43 -10.91 20.33
C PHE A 342 -12.25 -11.34 19.45
N LYS A 343 -11.41 -10.39 19.01
CA LYS A 343 -10.19 -10.72 18.26
C LYS A 343 -9.23 -11.55 19.11
N GLU A 344 -9.01 -11.15 20.36
CA GLU A 344 -8.14 -11.87 21.29
C GLU A 344 -8.66 -13.28 21.61
N ILE A 345 -9.98 -13.45 21.74
CA ILE A 345 -10.61 -14.78 21.86
C ILE A 345 -10.27 -15.63 20.63
N VAL A 346 -10.53 -15.13 19.42
CA VAL A 346 -10.25 -15.87 18.18
C VAL A 346 -8.77 -16.23 18.07
N GLU A 347 -7.88 -15.31 18.43
CA GLU A 347 -6.44 -15.54 18.43
C GLU A 347 -6.02 -16.62 19.42
N ALA A 348 -6.51 -16.55 20.66
CA ALA A 348 -6.23 -17.55 21.69
C ALA A 348 -6.74 -18.94 21.28
N LEU A 349 -7.97 -19.02 20.76
CA LEU A 349 -8.57 -20.27 20.30
C LEU A 349 -7.83 -20.85 19.09
N PHE A 350 -7.37 -20.01 18.15
CA PHE A 350 -6.63 -20.46 16.97
C PHE A 350 -5.23 -20.98 17.34
N VAL A 351 -4.52 -20.30 18.24
CA VAL A 351 -3.19 -20.72 18.73
C VAL A 351 -3.27 -22.06 19.47
N ARG A 352 -4.33 -22.30 20.24
CA ARG A 352 -4.62 -23.61 20.88
C ARG A 352 -5.11 -24.66 19.89
N GLY A 353 -5.35 -24.29 18.64
CA GLY A 353 -5.85 -25.18 17.60
C GLY A 353 -7.32 -25.54 17.76
N LEU A 354 -8.10 -24.82 18.55
CA LEU A 354 -9.53 -25.06 18.78
C LEU A 354 -10.38 -24.53 17.62
N VAL A 355 -10.06 -23.32 17.12
CA VAL A 355 -10.63 -22.80 15.87
C VAL A 355 -9.81 -23.32 14.69
N LYS A 356 -10.48 -23.99 13.74
CA LYS A 356 -9.84 -24.65 12.59
C LYS A 356 -9.83 -23.79 11.33
N VAL A 357 -10.80 -22.88 11.17
CA VAL A 357 -10.87 -21.95 10.04
C VAL A 357 -11.11 -20.53 10.52
N VAL A 358 -10.26 -19.60 10.09
CA VAL A 358 -10.43 -18.16 10.35
C VAL A 358 -10.57 -17.42 9.04
N PHE A 359 -11.71 -16.73 8.85
CA PHE A 359 -11.92 -15.80 7.75
C PHE A 359 -11.37 -14.43 8.12
N ALA A 360 -10.24 -14.05 7.54
CA ALA A 360 -9.46 -12.92 7.98
C ALA A 360 -9.27 -11.85 6.91
N THR A 361 -9.16 -10.59 7.32
CA THR A 361 -8.64 -9.53 6.44
C THR A 361 -7.11 -9.50 6.44
N GLU A 362 -6.50 -8.76 5.50
CA GLU A 362 -5.04 -8.58 5.40
C GLU A 362 -4.39 -8.13 6.71
N THR A 363 -5.13 -7.41 7.58
CA THR A 363 -4.63 -6.96 8.88
C THR A 363 -4.12 -8.08 9.77
N LEU A 364 -4.64 -9.30 9.63
CA LEU A 364 -4.16 -10.46 10.38
C LEU A 364 -2.78 -10.94 9.93
N ALA A 365 -2.44 -10.73 8.65
CA ALA A 365 -1.12 -11.06 8.15
C ALA A 365 -0.03 -10.20 8.82
N VAL A 366 -0.41 -9.06 9.37
CA VAL A 366 0.46 -8.10 10.04
C VAL A 366 0.38 -8.29 11.57
N GLY A 367 1.46 -8.81 12.16
CA GLY A 367 1.78 -8.53 13.56
C GLY A 367 1.14 -9.38 14.66
N ILE A 368 0.68 -10.60 14.39
CA ILE A 368 0.42 -11.62 15.45
C ILE A 368 0.97 -12.97 15.01
N ASN A 369 1.62 -13.73 15.89
CA ASN A 369 2.14 -15.07 15.56
C ASN A 369 1.04 -16.15 15.51
N MET A 370 0.26 -16.19 14.43
CA MET A 370 -0.72 -17.24 14.16
C MET A 370 -0.39 -18.03 12.89
N PRO A 371 0.47 -19.06 12.99
CA PRO A 371 0.77 -19.93 11.86
C PRO A 371 -0.35 -20.96 11.66
N ALA A 372 -0.69 -21.21 10.40
CA ALA A 372 -1.70 -22.15 9.95
C ALA A 372 -1.07 -23.23 9.07
N ARG A 373 -1.69 -24.40 8.93
CA ARG A 373 -1.22 -25.41 7.96
C ARG A 373 -1.41 -24.92 6.53
N ALA A 374 -2.54 -24.26 6.27
CA ALA A 374 -2.84 -23.67 4.98
C ALA A 374 -3.29 -22.20 5.08
N VAL A 375 -3.04 -21.45 4.02
CA VAL A 375 -3.57 -20.11 3.80
C VAL A 375 -4.35 -20.12 2.49
N VAL A 376 -5.56 -19.57 2.49
CA VAL A 376 -6.36 -19.35 1.28
C VAL A 376 -6.40 -17.86 0.97
N ILE A 377 -6.28 -17.50 -0.30
CA ILE A 377 -6.44 -16.14 -0.81
C ILE A 377 -7.67 -16.13 -1.72
N ASP A 378 -8.77 -15.50 -1.27
CA ASP A 378 -10.06 -15.46 -1.96
C ASP A 378 -9.97 -14.78 -3.34
N LYS A 379 -9.22 -13.67 -3.38
CA LYS A 379 -9.06 -12.82 -4.56
C LYS A 379 -7.62 -12.32 -4.64
N MET A 380 -7.11 -12.12 -5.86
CA MET A 380 -5.79 -11.55 -6.10
C MET A 380 -5.84 -10.04 -6.36
N SER A 381 -6.99 -9.40 -6.15
CA SER A 381 -7.17 -7.96 -6.27
C SER A 381 -7.88 -7.38 -5.04
N LYS A 382 -7.46 -6.19 -4.63
CA LYS A 382 -8.05 -5.42 -3.53
C LYS A 382 -8.46 -4.02 -3.99
N PHE A 383 -9.42 -3.42 -3.30
CA PHE A 383 -9.84 -2.04 -3.55
C PHE A 383 -8.99 -1.10 -2.70
N THR A 384 -8.38 -0.09 -3.31
CA THR A 384 -7.50 0.87 -2.62
C THR A 384 -8.22 2.12 -2.12
N GLY A 385 -9.56 2.16 -2.19
CA GLY A 385 -10.36 3.36 -1.96
C GLY A 385 -10.72 4.09 -3.25
N GLU A 386 -9.86 4.02 -4.27
CA GLU A 386 -10.10 4.65 -5.57
C GLU A 386 -10.24 3.64 -6.72
N HIS A 387 -9.43 2.58 -6.71
CA HIS A 387 -9.38 1.60 -7.79
C HIS A 387 -9.05 0.20 -7.30
N HIS A 388 -9.36 -0.82 -8.11
CA HIS A 388 -8.91 -2.17 -7.85
C HIS A 388 -7.46 -2.36 -8.31
N GLN A 389 -6.62 -2.86 -7.41
CA GLN A 389 -5.22 -3.17 -7.68
C GLN A 389 -4.95 -4.66 -7.41
N THR A 390 -4.17 -5.30 -8.28
CA THR A 390 -3.66 -6.66 -8.04
C THR A 390 -2.66 -6.66 -6.89
N LEU A 391 -2.69 -7.68 -6.04
CA LEU A 391 -1.76 -7.83 -4.93
C LEU A 391 -0.30 -7.78 -5.39
N LYS A 392 0.51 -7.04 -4.66
CA LYS A 392 1.96 -6.98 -4.84
C LYS A 392 2.61 -8.25 -4.31
N ALA A 393 3.83 -8.53 -4.75
CA ALA A 393 4.62 -9.67 -4.26
C ALA A 393 4.90 -9.59 -2.75
N SER A 394 5.07 -8.39 -2.20
CA SER A 394 5.23 -8.16 -0.76
C SER A 394 4.00 -8.62 0.03
N GLU A 395 2.82 -8.17 -0.38
CA GLU A 395 1.53 -8.50 0.24
C GLU A 395 1.26 -10.01 0.16
N TYR A 396 1.48 -10.61 -1.01
CA TYR A 396 1.36 -12.05 -1.19
C TYR A 396 2.29 -12.84 -0.26
N THR A 397 3.55 -12.40 -0.13
CA THR A 397 4.54 -13.06 0.74
C THR A 397 4.18 -12.91 2.22
N GLN A 398 3.61 -11.77 2.63
CA GLN A 398 3.11 -11.55 3.99
C GLN A 398 1.93 -12.50 4.31
N LEU A 399 0.94 -12.59 3.42
CA LEU A 399 -0.23 -13.48 3.59
C LEU A 399 0.19 -14.96 3.66
N THR A 400 0.96 -15.41 2.66
CA THR A 400 1.45 -16.80 2.59
C THR A 400 2.55 -17.11 3.61
N GLY A 401 3.09 -16.10 4.29
CA GLY A 401 4.02 -16.24 5.42
C GLY A 401 3.40 -16.92 6.63
N ARG A 402 2.07 -16.98 6.69
CA ARG A 402 1.32 -17.68 7.74
C ARG A 402 1.15 -19.17 7.49
N ALA A 403 1.44 -19.66 6.27
CA ALA A 403 1.31 -21.07 5.94
C ALA A 403 2.55 -21.88 6.35
N GLY A 404 2.32 -22.98 7.07
CA GLY A 404 3.33 -23.87 7.63
C GLY A 404 3.68 -23.54 9.07
N ARG A 405 3.37 -24.45 10.01
CA ARG A 405 3.74 -24.33 11.42
C ARG A 405 5.12 -24.97 11.66
N ARG A 406 6.11 -24.17 12.03
CA ARG A 406 7.48 -24.65 12.30
C ARG A 406 7.46 -25.74 13.38
N GLY A 407 8.12 -26.86 13.11
CA GLY A 407 8.19 -28.01 14.02
C GLY A 407 6.97 -28.93 14.01
N ILE A 408 5.89 -28.57 13.30
CA ILE A 408 4.66 -29.37 13.19
C ILE A 408 4.41 -29.79 11.74
N ASP A 409 4.44 -28.84 10.80
CA ASP A 409 4.18 -29.10 9.38
C ASP A 409 5.50 -29.18 8.60
N THR A 410 5.59 -30.14 7.67
CA THR A 410 6.71 -30.25 6.71
C THR A 410 6.53 -29.33 5.50
N LEU A 411 5.28 -29.05 5.14
CA LEU A 411 4.87 -28.21 4.01
C LEU A 411 3.75 -27.26 4.45
N GLY A 412 3.91 -25.98 4.14
CA GLY A 412 2.85 -24.99 4.18
C GLY A 412 2.13 -24.91 2.84
N HIS A 413 0.83 -24.67 2.85
CA HIS A 413 0.03 -24.64 1.62
C HIS A 413 -0.56 -23.25 1.40
N ALA A 414 -0.28 -22.63 0.25
CA ALA A 414 -0.91 -21.37 -0.16
C ALA A 414 -1.88 -21.65 -1.31
N VAL A 415 -3.18 -21.53 -1.05
CA VAL A 415 -4.24 -21.80 -2.02
C VAL A 415 -4.77 -20.47 -2.57
N VAL A 416 -4.68 -20.25 -3.88
CA VAL A 416 -5.35 -19.11 -4.53
C VAL A 416 -6.63 -19.61 -5.22
N VAL A 417 -7.75 -18.96 -4.91
CA VAL A 417 -9.05 -19.31 -5.52
C VAL A 417 -9.19 -18.61 -6.87
N TRP A 418 -9.64 -19.36 -7.89
CA TRP A 418 -9.86 -18.82 -9.22
C TRP A 418 -10.95 -17.73 -9.22
N ASN A 419 -10.69 -16.65 -9.95
CA ASN A 419 -11.66 -15.62 -10.24
C ASN A 419 -11.54 -15.15 -11.70
N PRO A 420 -12.60 -14.60 -12.30
CA PRO A 420 -12.59 -14.20 -13.72
C PRO A 420 -11.83 -12.89 -14.00
N TYR A 421 -11.36 -12.18 -12.97
CA TYR A 421 -10.80 -10.83 -13.09
C TYR A 421 -9.27 -10.80 -13.12
N VAL A 422 -8.63 -11.81 -12.55
CA VAL A 422 -7.17 -11.93 -12.48
C VAL A 422 -6.73 -13.18 -13.25
N PRO A 423 -6.08 -13.02 -14.42
CA PRO A 423 -5.54 -14.13 -15.19
C PRO A 423 -4.54 -14.98 -14.39
N PHE A 424 -4.52 -16.29 -14.65
CA PHE A 424 -3.66 -17.24 -13.94
C PHE A 424 -2.16 -16.96 -14.11
N ASP A 425 -1.72 -16.42 -15.25
CA ASP A 425 -0.32 -16.07 -15.49
C ASP A 425 0.18 -14.98 -14.53
N GLN A 426 -0.69 -14.02 -14.16
CA GLN A 426 -0.40 -13.02 -13.14
C GLN A 426 -0.29 -13.66 -11.75
N VAL A 427 -1.19 -14.59 -11.42
CA VAL A 427 -1.13 -15.34 -10.14
C VAL A 427 0.19 -16.11 -10.04
N ALA A 428 0.56 -16.82 -11.10
CA ALA A 428 1.81 -17.57 -11.15
C ALA A 428 3.05 -16.66 -11.08
N ALA A 429 3.01 -15.48 -11.70
CA ALA A 429 4.10 -14.50 -11.61
C ALA A 429 4.31 -13.98 -10.19
N VAL A 430 3.22 -13.71 -9.45
CA VAL A 430 3.30 -13.31 -8.04
C VAL A 430 3.83 -14.46 -7.18
N ALA A 431 3.37 -15.70 -7.39
CA ALA A 431 3.86 -16.87 -6.67
C ALA A 431 5.35 -17.20 -6.93
N LEU A 432 5.89 -16.77 -8.09
CA LEU A 432 7.32 -16.86 -8.41
C LEU A 432 8.16 -15.76 -7.75
N SER A 433 7.54 -14.64 -7.37
CA SER A 433 8.24 -13.49 -6.77
C SER A 433 8.45 -13.71 -5.28
N ARG A 434 9.69 -14.06 -4.89
CA ARG A 434 10.04 -14.40 -3.50
C ARG A 434 10.52 -13.22 -2.64
N THR A 435 10.88 -12.10 -3.26
CA THR A 435 11.50 -10.94 -2.60
C THR A 435 11.00 -9.64 -3.23
N PHE A 436 10.90 -8.57 -2.43
CA PHE A 436 10.51 -7.24 -2.90
C PHE A 436 11.59 -6.21 -2.55
N ARG A 437 11.66 -5.11 -3.33
CA ARG A 437 12.52 -3.97 -3.01
C ARG A 437 11.80 -3.06 -2.02
N LEU A 438 12.44 -2.73 -0.91
CA LEU A 438 11.98 -1.74 0.06
C LEU A 438 12.28 -0.32 -0.45
N SER A 439 11.27 0.56 -0.45
CA SER A 439 11.41 1.98 -0.78
C SER A 439 11.03 2.85 0.43
N SER A 440 11.74 3.96 0.64
CA SER A 440 11.35 4.96 1.63
C SER A 440 9.98 5.56 1.32
N ALA A 441 9.20 5.81 2.37
CA ALA A 441 7.98 6.61 2.34
C ALA A 441 8.12 7.95 3.08
N PHE A 442 9.36 8.42 3.28
CA PHE A 442 9.65 9.63 4.05
C PHE A 442 8.96 10.87 3.48
N ARG A 443 8.29 11.62 4.36
CA ARG A 443 7.68 12.91 4.06
C ARG A 443 7.83 13.84 5.26
N THR A 444 8.04 15.12 4.98
CA THR A 444 8.10 16.15 6.01
C THR A 444 6.71 16.40 6.58
N THR A 445 6.51 16.14 7.88
CA THR A 445 5.29 16.49 8.62
C THR A 445 5.49 17.81 9.38
N TYR A 446 4.40 18.51 9.73
CA TYR A 446 4.49 19.78 10.45
C TYR A 446 5.06 19.60 11.86
N ASN A 447 4.61 18.58 12.59
CA ASN A 447 5.15 18.23 13.91
C ASN A 447 6.65 17.92 13.85
N MET A 448 7.11 17.16 12.85
CA MET A 448 8.55 16.90 12.65
C MET A 448 9.30 18.22 12.40
N ALA A 449 8.78 19.08 11.54
CA ALA A 449 9.43 20.35 11.21
C ALA A 449 9.62 21.25 12.45
N VAL A 450 8.59 21.43 13.29
CA VAL A 450 8.75 22.22 14.52
C VAL A 450 9.66 21.57 15.54
N ASN A 451 9.66 20.24 15.66
CA ASN A 451 10.57 19.55 16.57
C ASN A 451 12.03 19.69 16.11
N LEU A 452 12.30 19.63 14.80
CA LEU A 452 13.62 19.87 14.23
C LEU A 452 14.09 21.31 14.48
N VAL A 453 13.24 22.32 14.24
CA VAL A 453 13.55 23.73 14.54
C VAL A 453 13.83 23.93 16.03
N ARG A 454 13.12 23.22 16.92
CA ARG A 454 13.30 23.33 18.37
C ARG A 454 14.66 22.83 18.84
N THR A 455 15.20 21.78 18.20
CA THR A 455 16.36 21.06 18.72
C THR A 455 17.63 21.24 17.90
N HIS A 456 17.54 21.73 16.66
CA HIS A 456 18.66 21.82 15.72
C HIS A 456 18.69 23.17 15.01
N SER A 457 19.87 23.59 14.58
CA SER A 457 20.07 24.71 13.66
C SER A 457 19.58 24.39 12.23
N PRO A 458 19.44 25.39 11.35
CA PRO A 458 19.05 25.17 9.94
C PRO A 458 20.00 24.22 9.21
N ASP A 459 21.30 24.40 9.41
CA ASP A 459 22.33 23.61 8.72
C ASP A 459 22.35 22.16 9.21
N GLU A 460 22.22 21.95 10.52
CA GLU A 460 22.07 20.62 11.12
C GLU A 460 20.80 19.92 10.61
N THR A 461 19.68 20.64 10.53
CA THR A 461 18.41 20.08 10.05
C THR A 461 18.49 19.63 8.60
N ARG A 462 19.05 20.46 7.72
CA ARG A 462 19.29 20.10 6.31
C ARG A 462 20.24 18.92 6.19
N HIS A 463 21.27 18.87 7.04
CA HIS A 463 22.17 17.72 7.09
C HIS A 463 21.41 16.43 7.47
N LEU A 464 20.56 16.45 8.50
CA LEU A 464 19.76 15.31 8.92
C LEU A 464 18.79 14.83 7.83
N LEU A 465 18.13 15.74 7.12
CA LEU A 465 17.23 15.38 6.01
C LEU A 465 17.99 14.74 4.83
N ASN A 466 19.23 15.18 4.60
CA ASN A 466 20.09 14.57 3.58
C ASN A 466 20.54 13.14 3.97
N LEU A 467 20.47 12.78 5.25
CA LEU A 467 20.71 11.42 5.75
C LEU A 467 19.48 10.51 5.62
N SER A 468 18.32 10.99 5.16
CA SER A 468 17.12 10.16 4.98
C SER A 468 17.32 9.04 3.95
N LEU A 469 16.60 7.93 4.13
CA LEU A 469 16.62 6.82 3.17
C LEU A 469 16.05 7.27 1.82
N ALA A 470 15.04 8.16 1.83
CA ALA A 470 14.52 8.79 0.62
C ALA A 470 15.63 9.48 -0.19
N GLN A 471 16.46 10.30 0.46
CA GLN A 471 17.57 10.98 -0.21
C GLN A 471 18.64 9.99 -0.67
N TYR A 472 18.99 9.01 0.15
CA TYR A 472 19.96 7.97 -0.20
C TYR A 472 19.55 7.18 -1.45
N GLN A 473 18.30 6.73 -1.50
CA GLN A 473 17.74 5.99 -2.64
C GLN A 473 17.59 6.89 -3.88
N ALA A 474 17.22 8.16 -3.71
CA ALA A 474 17.16 9.12 -4.80
C ALA A 474 18.55 9.32 -5.42
N SER A 475 19.58 9.57 -4.62
CA SER A 475 20.96 9.74 -5.08
C SER A 475 21.51 8.51 -5.80
N LYS A 476 21.28 7.30 -5.27
CA LYS A 476 21.66 6.04 -5.94
C LYS A 476 20.90 5.85 -7.25
N GLY A 477 19.59 6.15 -7.25
CA GLY A 477 18.74 6.14 -8.43
C GLY A 477 19.22 7.11 -9.52
N VAL A 478 19.70 8.30 -9.13
CA VAL A 478 20.30 9.28 -10.06
C VAL A 478 21.52 8.68 -10.76
N VAL A 479 22.42 8.00 -10.04
CA VAL A 479 23.59 7.35 -10.64
C VAL A 479 23.19 6.26 -11.65
N GLU A 480 22.21 5.43 -11.32
CA GLU A 480 21.69 4.39 -12.23
C GLU A 480 21.05 4.99 -13.48
N VAL A 481 20.25 6.05 -13.32
CA VAL A 481 19.63 6.77 -14.42
C VAL A 481 20.70 7.46 -15.27
N GLN A 482 21.73 8.04 -14.67
CA GLN A 482 22.85 8.66 -15.38
C GLN A 482 23.64 7.63 -16.19
N ALA A 483 23.94 6.46 -15.62
CA ALA A 483 24.58 5.37 -16.35
C ALA A 483 23.71 4.89 -17.53
N ARG A 484 22.38 4.84 -17.35
CA ARG A 484 21.42 4.53 -18.42
C ARG A 484 21.39 5.62 -19.49
N ILE A 485 21.43 6.90 -19.10
CA ILE A 485 21.54 8.05 -20.02
C ILE A 485 22.82 7.91 -20.84
N THR A 486 23.98 7.69 -20.21
CA THR A 486 25.26 7.48 -20.93
C THR A 486 25.18 6.30 -21.90
N LYS A 487 24.58 5.17 -21.49
CA LYS A 487 24.38 4.01 -22.39
C LYS A 487 23.49 4.35 -23.58
N ARG A 488 22.39 5.09 -23.36
CA ARG A 488 21.46 5.53 -24.40
C ARG A 488 22.08 6.58 -25.31
N GLN A 489 22.87 7.51 -24.77
CA GLN A 489 23.64 8.49 -25.53
C GLN A 489 24.60 7.81 -26.51
N LYS A 490 25.35 6.78 -26.06
CA LYS A 490 26.22 5.99 -26.94
C LYS A 490 25.45 5.32 -28.08
N GLU A 491 24.30 4.72 -27.80
CA GLU A 491 23.46 4.09 -28.83
C GLU A 491 22.86 5.13 -29.79
N ARG A 492 22.42 6.29 -29.27
CA ARG A 492 22.00 7.43 -30.08
C ARG A 492 23.13 7.87 -31.01
N ASP A 493 24.35 8.04 -30.50
CA ASP A 493 25.50 8.51 -31.28
C ASP A 493 25.84 7.53 -32.41
N ARG A 494 25.77 6.23 -32.13
CA ARG A 494 25.89 5.17 -33.15
C ARG A 494 24.80 5.25 -34.20
N LEU A 495 23.53 5.44 -33.81
CA LEU A 495 22.43 5.58 -34.75
C LEU A 495 22.54 6.88 -35.56
N ARG A 496 23.00 7.97 -34.96
CA ARG A 496 23.30 9.25 -35.63
C ARG A 496 24.46 9.09 -36.63
N SER A 497 25.49 8.33 -36.30
CA SER A 497 26.58 8.04 -37.25
C SER A 497 26.09 7.19 -38.43
N GLN A 498 25.24 6.19 -38.17
CA GLN A 498 24.60 5.37 -39.21
C GLN A 498 23.62 6.15 -40.08
N ALA A 499 23.04 7.23 -39.55
CA ALA A 499 22.14 8.11 -40.29
C ALA A 499 22.87 9.03 -41.28
N LYS A 500 24.19 9.24 -41.14
CA LYS A 500 24.95 10.13 -42.03
C LYS A 500 24.89 9.65 -43.47
N SER A 501 24.58 10.58 -44.36
CA SER A 501 24.61 10.38 -45.80
C SER A 501 25.83 11.08 -46.38
N GLU A 502 26.57 10.41 -47.26
CA GLU A 502 27.66 11.04 -48.03
C GLU A 502 27.11 11.97 -49.12
N PHE A 503 25.81 11.85 -49.41
CA PHE A 503 25.10 12.63 -50.42
C PHE A 503 24.44 13.90 -49.84
N GLY A 504 24.62 14.22 -48.56
CA GLY A 504 24.10 15.47 -47.94
C GLY A 504 23.64 15.31 -46.50
N ASP A 505 23.09 16.38 -45.92
CA ASP A 505 22.55 16.35 -44.55
C ASP A 505 21.20 15.60 -44.52
N ILE A 506 21.19 14.45 -43.84
CA ILE A 506 19.99 13.64 -43.67
C ILE A 506 18.91 14.38 -42.86
N ASP A 507 19.29 15.22 -41.89
CA ASP A 507 18.34 15.95 -41.06
C ASP A 507 17.73 17.14 -41.85
N GLU A 508 18.50 17.80 -42.72
CA GLU A 508 17.98 18.75 -43.71
C GLU A 508 16.98 18.06 -44.65
N TYR A 509 17.34 16.90 -45.20
CA TYR A 509 16.45 16.09 -46.02
C TYR A 509 15.16 15.70 -45.27
N ARG A 510 15.28 15.31 -43.99
CA ARG A 510 14.14 14.98 -43.12
C ARG A 510 13.25 16.20 -42.86
N ARG A 511 13.83 17.40 -42.71
CA ARG A 511 13.07 18.66 -42.61
C ARG A 511 12.29 18.96 -43.88
N LEU A 512 12.70 18.49 -45.06
CA LEU A 512 11.86 18.59 -46.28
C LEU A 512 10.59 17.71 -46.24
N PHE A 513 10.51 16.74 -45.32
CA PHE A 513 9.26 16.04 -45.00
C PHE A 513 8.44 16.76 -43.93
N VAL A 514 9.07 17.58 -43.09
CA VAL A 514 8.45 18.42 -42.07
C VAL A 514 8.33 19.85 -42.60
N LYS A 515 7.26 20.13 -43.35
CA LYS A 515 6.94 21.52 -43.66
C LYS A 515 6.72 22.28 -42.35
N ASP A 516 7.50 23.34 -42.19
CA ASP A 516 7.39 24.43 -41.21
C ASP A 516 6.74 24.08 -39.85
N PRO A 517 7.48 24.11 -38.72
CA PRO A 517 6.88 23.97 -37.38
C PRO A 517 5.70 24.91 -37.12
N GLY A 518 5.63 26.05 -37.83
CA GLY A 518 4.54 27.03 -37.76
C GLY A 518 3.23 26.65 -38.47
N GLU A 519 3.18 25.60 -39.31
CA GLU A 519 1.93 25.14 -39.96
C GLU A 519 1.21 24.03 -39.16
N ARG A 520 1.83 23.48 -38.10
CA ARG A 520 1.24 22.38 -37.33
C ARG A 520 0.38 22.92 -36.19
N ASP A 521 -0.78 23.47 -36.52
CA ASP A 521 -1.80 23.75 -35.52
C ASP A 521 -2.43 22.43 -35.05
N ARG A 522 -1.88 21.87 -33.96
CA ARG A 522 -2.40 20.64 -33.32
C ARG A 522 -3.89 20.76 -33.04
N THR A 523 -4.36 21.94 -32.65
CA THR A 523 -5.76 22.22 -32.35
C THR A 523 -6.61 22.07 -33.60
N GLU A 524 -6.17 22.64 -34.73
CA GLU A 524 -6.85 22.52 -36.02
C GLU A 524 -6.90 21.07 -36.51
N ILE A 525 -5.80 20.33 -36.39
CA ILE A 525 -5.73 18.91 -36.76
C ILE A 525 -6.68 18.08 -35.88
N GLU A 526 -6.66 18.32 -34.58
CA GLU A 526 -7.51 17.61 -33.62
C GLU A 526 -9.00 17.89 -33.86
N MET A 527 -9.37 19.15 -34.14
CA MET A 527 -10.71 19.54 -34.56
C MET A 527 -11.12 18.85 -35.88
N SER A 528 -10.21 18.78 -36.86
CA SER A 528 -10.49 18.11 -38.13
C SER A 528 -10.70 16.60 -37.97
N LEU A 529 -9.94 15.95 -37.07
CA LEU A 529 -10.11 14.53 -36.75
C LEU A 529 -11.42 14.28 -36.01
N MET A 530 -11.84 15.20 -35.14
CA MET A 530 -13.11 15.13 -34.42
C MET A 530 -14.32 15.21 -35.36
N ALA A 531 -14.18 15.93 -36.48
CA ALA A 531 -15.25 16.08 -37.47
C ALA A 531 -15.48 14.82 -38.33
N LEU A 532 -14.52 13.90 -38.37
CA LEU A 532 -14.59 12.69 -39.20
C LEU A 532 -15.59 11.66 -38.65
N ARG A 533 -16.26 10.96 -39.57
CA ARG A 533 -17.19 9.88 -39.27
C ARG A 533 -16.80 8.60 -40.02
N ALA A 534 -17.27 7.48 -39.50
CA ALA A 534 -17.19 6.20 -40.18
C ALA A 534 -17.80 6.31 -41.60
N GLY A 535 -17.02 5.91 -42.61
CA GLY A 535 -17.35 6.01 -44.04
C GLY A 535 -16.76 7.21 -44.75
N ASP A 536 -16.16 8.17 -44.03
CA ASP A 536 -15.52 9.32 -44.67
C ASP A 536 -14.23 8.89 -45.37
N VAL A 537 -14.05 9.36 -46.60
CA VAL A 537 -12.82 9.21 -47.36
C VAL A 537 -12.12 10.55 -47.37
N ALA A 538 -10.94 10.60 -46.77
CA ALA A 538 -10.21 11.84 -46.54
C ALA A 538 -8.72 11.68 -46.88
N TRP A 539 -8.06 12.81 -47.09
CA TRP A 539 -6.62 12.86 -47.25
C TRP A 539 -5.97 13.00 -45.87
N PHE A 540 -5.25 11.95 -45.46
CA PHE A 540 -4.41 11.95 -44.29
C PHE A 540 -2.99 12.24 -44.75
N ASP A 541 -2.60 13.51 -44.64
CA ASP A 541 -1.44 14.09 -45.31
C ASP A 541 -1.47 13.80 -46.82
N ASP A 542 -0.54 12.98 -47.31
CA ASP A 542 -0.40 12.62 -48.72
C ASP A 542 -1.15 11.33 -49.11
N ASN A 543 -1.85 10.68 -48.16
CA ASN A 543 -2.45 9.36 -48.35
C ASN A 543 -3.97 9.41 -48.26
N LEU A 544 -4.65 8.91 -49.28
CA LEU A 544 -6.10 8.74 -49.27
C LEU A 544 -6.48 7.56 -48.36
N GLY A 545 -7.35 7.82 -47.38
CA GLY A 545 -7.78 6.83 -46.40
C GLY A 545 -9.29 6.83 -46.18
N LEU A 546 -9.83 5.66 -45.91
CA LEU A 546 -11.21 5.44 -45.49
C LEU A 546 -11.28 5.35 -43.96
N VAL A 547 -12.08 6.21 -43.33
CA VAL A 547 -12.34 6.19 -41.90
C VAL A 547 -13.27 5.04 -41.54
N LEU A 548 -12.81 4.16 -40.66
CA LEU A 548 -13.61 3.03 -40.15
C LEU A 548 -14.28 3.36 -38.82
N SER A 549 -13.59 4.09 -37.94
CA SER A 549 -14.13 4.51 -36.64
C SER A 549 -13.37 5.71 -36.07
N THR A 550 -14.05 6.51 -35.26
CA THR A 550 -13.48 7.61 -34.48
C THR A 550 -13.77 7.39 -32.99
N SER A 551 -12.84 7.74 -32.11
CA SER A 551 -12.99 7.60 -30.66
C SER A 551 -12.31 8.77 -29.94
N VAL A 552 -12.98 9.34 -28.95
CA VAL A 552 -12.45 10.43 -28.11
C VAL A 552 -11.93 9.84 -26.80
N ARG A 553 -10.73 10.24 -26.36
CA ARG A 553 -10.09 9.77 -25.12
C ARG A 553 -9.53 10.95 -24.33
N ALA A 554 -9.17 10.74 -23.06
CA ALA A 554 -8.55 11.76 -22.20
C ALA A 554 -7.26 12.39 -22.78
N LYS A 555 -6.58 11.72 -23.72
CA LYS A 555 -5.37 12.20 -24.41
C LYS A 555 -5.62 12.69 -25.85
N GLY A 556 -6.89 12.89 -26.24
CA GLY A 556 -7.27 13.41 -27.56
C GLY A 556 -8.08 12.45 -28.45
N VAL A 557 -8.29 12.86 -29.70
CA VAL A 557 -9.07 12.10 -30.71
C VAL A 557 -8.22 11.04 -31.41
N LYS A 558 -8.75 9.81 -31.51
CA LYS A 558 -8.13 8.68 -32.21
C LYS A 558 -9.04 8.16 -33.33
N VAL A 559 -8.52 8.12 -34.56
CA VAL A 559 -9.25 7.73 -35.77
C VAL A 559 -8.62 6.50 -36.41
N LYS A 560 -9.42 5.46 -36.67
CA LYS A 560 -8.98 4.23 -37.35
C LYS A 560 -9.22 4.35 -38.85
N VAL A 561 -8.16 4.25 -39.64
CA VAL A 561 -8.13 4.53 -41.09
C VAL A 561 -7.60 3.32 -41.86
N LEU A 562 -8.30 2.95 -42.93
CA LEU A 562 -7.85 2.00 -43.94
C LEU A 562 -7.31 2.74 -45.17
N PHE A 563 -6.06 2.51 -45.52
CA PHE A 563 -5.42 3.10 -46.69
C PHE A 563 -5.55 2.22 -47.94
N ALA A 564 -5.38 2.84 -49.11
CA ALA A 564 -5.44 2.16 -50.42
C ALA A 564 -4.46 0.99 -50.55
N ASN A 565 -3.31 1.06 -49.88
CA ASN A 565 -2.31 -0.01 -49.81
C ASN A 565 -2.67 -1.14 -48.81
N ARG A 566 -3.91 -1.16 -48.30
CA ARG A 566 -4.43 -2.09 -47.28
C ARG A 566 -3.83 -1.91 -45.88
N ALA A 567 -3.03 -0.87 -45.65
CA ALA A 567 -2.54 -0.56 -44.32
C ALA A 567 -3.69 -0.05 -43.45
N LEU A 568 -3.85 -0.68 -42.27
CA LEU A 568 -4.80 -0.26 -41.26
C LEU A 568 -4.04 0.44 -40.14
N ARG A 569 -4.34 1.71 -39.89
CA ARG A 569 -3.66 2.52 -38.86
C ARG A 569 -4.67 3.19 -37.95
N ALA A 570 -4.27 3.44 -36.72
CA ALA A 570 -5.02 4.28 -35.80
C ALA A 570 -4.22 5.55 -35.56
N LEU A 571 -4.72 6.67 -36.07
CA LEU A 571 -4.04 7.95 -36.10
C LEU A 571 -4.55 8.86 -34.97
N THR A 572 -3.69 9.75 -34.51
CA THR A 572 -4.01 10.85 -33.59
C THR A 572 -3.48 12.16 -34.19
N ALA A 573 -3.81 13.31 -33.61
CA ALA A 573 -3.28 14.59 -34.08
C ALA A 573 -1.73 14.62 -34.12
N ASP A 574 -1.09 13.92 -33.18
CA ASP A 574 0.37 13.78 -33.12
C ASP A 574 0.97 12.94 -34.27
N GLU A 575 0.14 12.22 -35.03
CA GLU A 575 0.58 11.42 -36.19
C GLU A 575 0.37 12.11 -37.54
N LEU A 576 -0.27 13.29 -37.56
CA LEU A 576 -0.57 14.04 -38.78
C LEU A 576 0.17 15.36 -38.81
N VAL A 577 0.42 15.83 -40.03
CA VAL A 577 1.09 17.11 -40.30
C VAL A 577 0.07 18.16 -40.72
N ARG A 578 -1.06 17.77 -41.33
CA ARG A 578 -2.10 18.69 -41.82
C ARG A 578 -3.48 18.34 -41.26
N SER A 579 -4.36 19.34 -41.23
CA SER A 579 -5.78 19.12 -40.96
C SER A 579 -6.38 18.21 -42.04
N VAL A 580 -7.23 17.29 -41.60
CA VAL A 580 -7.82 16.27 -42.47
C VAL A 580 -9.05 16.87 -43.13
N ARG A 581 -9.05 16.90 -44.46
CA ARG A 581 -10.21 17.32 -45.25
C ARG A 581 -10.90 16.11 -45.85
N THR A 582 -12.17 15.92 -45.51
CA THR A 582 -13.03 14.92 -46.14
C THR A 582 -13.16 15.24 -47.63
N ALA A 583 -12.78 14.28 -48.48
CA ALA A 583 -12.85 14.40 -49.93
C ALA A 583 -14.18 13.87 -50.48
N THR A 584 -14.64 12.74 -49.94
CA THR A 584 -15.95 12.16 -50.26
C THR A 584 -16.38 11.23 -49.12
N ARG A 585 -17.51 10.55 -49.30
CA ARG A 585 -17.98 9.53 -48.37
C ARG A 585 -18.20 8.23 -49.12
N LEU A 586 -17.54 7.17 -48.68
CA LEU A 586 -17.81 5.83 -49.14
C LEU A 586 -18.74 5.19 -48.10
N PRO A 587 -20.03 4.94 -48.41
CA PRO A 587 -20.91 4.30 -47.46
C PRO A 587 -20.32 2.96 -47.03
N ILE A 588 -20.05 2.86 -45.74
CA ILE A 588 -19.80 1.60 -45.07
C ILE A 588 -21.08 1.28 -44.32
N ASP A 589 -21.77 0.23 -44.76
CA ASP A 589 -22.90 -0.29 -44.00
C ASP A 589 -22.37 -0.64 -42.61
N GLY A 590 -22.97 -0.05 -41.57
CA GLY A 590 -22.43 -0.03 -40.21
C GLY A 590 -21.89 -1.40 -39.78
N THR A 591 -20.66 -1.45 -39.30
CA THR A 591 -19.94 -2.66 -38.84
C THR A 591 -19.85 -3.86 -39.80
N ALA A 592 -20.44 -3.82 -41.01
CA ALA A 592 -20.44 -4.95 -41.94
C ALA A 592 -20.69 -4.56 -43.40
N VAL A 593 -19.83 -5.00 -44.32
CA VAL A 593 -20.03 -4.81 -45.77
C VAL A 593 -20.83 -5.98 -46.34
N THR A 594 -21.92 -5.71 -47.05
CA THR A 594 -22.70 -6.72 -47.77
C THR A 594 -21.93 -7.23 -49.00
N GLY A 595 -21.55 -8.51 -48.97
CA GLY A 595 -20.99 -9.21 -50.13
C GLY A 595 -22.04 -9.54 -51.20
N HIS A 596 -21.61 -10.04 -52.37
CA HIS A 596 -22.45 -10.34 -53.54
C HIS A 596 -23.52 -11.44 -53.35
N LYS A 597 -23.78 -11.87 -52.11
CA LYS A 597 -24.82 -12.83 -51.69
C LYS A 597 -25.44 -12.50 -50.31
N GLY A 598 -25.31 -11.26 -49.82
CA GLY A 598 -26.03 -10.81 -48.61
C GLY A 598 -25.50 -11.32 -47.25
N GLN A 599 -24.23 -11.72 -47.13
CA GLN A 599 -23.63 -12.08 -45.82
C GLN A 599 -23.01 -10.86 -45.12
N ILE A 600 -23.19 -10.79 -43.80
CA ILE A 600 -22.65 -9.77 -42.86
C ILE A 600 -21.24 -10.22 -42.40
N VAL A 601 -20.22 -9.37 -42.56
CA VAL A 601 -18.80 -9.70 -42.28
C VAL A 601 -18.13 -8.59 -41.45
N ASP A 602 -17.34 -8.96 -40.43
CA ASP A 602 -16.58 -8.08 -39.53
C ASP A 602 -15.60 -7.14 -40.29
N GLN A 603 -15.53 -5.86 -39.92
CA GLN A 603 -14.62 -4.86 -40.50
C GLN A 603 -13.12 -5.18 -40.33
N SER A 604 -12.77 -6.14 -39.48
CA SER A 604 -11.41 -6.66 -39.33
C SER A 604 -11.10 -7.85 -40.25
N ASP A 605 -12.07 -8.36 -41.02
CA ASP A 605 -11.86 -9.44 -41.98
C ASP A 605 -10.93 -8.98 -43.12
N PRO A 606 -9.79 -9.67 -43.35
CA PRO A 606 -8.85 -9.35 -44.42
C PRO A 606 -9.48 -9.28 -45.82
N ARG A 607 -10.58 -9.99 -46.08
CA ARG A 607 -11.30 -9.98 -47.37
C ARG A 607 -12.10 -8.68 -47.54
N VAL A 608 -12.76 -8.21 -46.48
CA VAL A 608 -13.51 -6.95 -46.47
C VAL A 608 -12.55 -5.77 -46.56
N LEU A 609 -11.47 -5.77 -45.78
CA LEU A 609 -10.43 -4.75 -45.86
C LEU A 609 -9.79 -4.69 -47.26
N ARG A 610 -9.62 -5.84 -47.93
CA ARG A 610 -9.12 -5.91 -49.30
C ARG A 610 -10.11 -5.31 -50.30
N GLU A 611 -11.39 -5.62 -50.17
CA GLU A 611 -12.46 -5.07 -51.02
C GLU A 611 -12.63 -3.56 -50.81
N LEU A 612 -12.66 -3.10 -49.56
CA LEU A 612 -12.76 -1.67 -49.23
C LEU A 612 -11.54 -0.89 -49.72
N ALA A 613 -10.33 -1.42 -49.55
CA ALA A 613 -9.12 -0.82 -50.11
C ALA A 613 -9.17 -0.78 -51.65
N HIS A 614 -9.71 -1.81 -52.29
CA HIS A 614 -9.91 -1.84 -53.75
C HIS A 614 -10.94 -0.80 -54.22
N ARG A 615 -12.06 -0.65 -53.49
CA ARG A 615 -13.04 0.41 -53.74
C ARG A 615 -12.42 1.79 -53.58
N LEU A 616 -11.62 1.98 -52.54
CA LEU A 616 -10.88 3.21 -52.29
C LEU A 616 -9.92 3.54 -53.45
N THR A 617 -9.21 2.56 -54.03
CA THR A 617 -8.35 2.78 -55.21
C THR A 617 -9.11 3.13 -56.49
N ARG A 618 -10.40 2.77 -56.59
CA ARG A 618 -11.25 3.09 -57.76
C ARG A 618 -11.86 4.49 -57.69
N LEU A 619 -11.82 5.14 -56.52
CA LEU A 619 -12.27 6.52 -56.37
C LEU A 619 -11.27 7.44 -57.07
N LYS A 620 -11.70 8.09 -58.16
CA LYS A 620 -10.93 9.11 -58.87
C LYS A 620 -10.99 10.44 -58.12
N ILE A 621 -10.33 10.50 -56.97
CA ILE A 621 -10.24 11.71 -56.15
C ILE A 621 -8.93 12.41 -56.47
N ASP A 622 -9.03 13.65 -56.95
CA ASP A 622 -7.86 14.47 -57.21
C ASP A 622 -7.07 14.69 -55.92
N LYS A 623 -5.77 14.38 -55.98
CA LYS A 623 -4.87 14.68 -54.87
C LYS A 623 -4.81 16.19 -54.69
N PRO A 624 -5.02 16.72 -53.46
CA PRO A 624 -4.88 18.15 -53.23
C PRO A 624 -3.48 18.59 -53.68
N LYS A 625 -3.41 19.68 -54.45
CA LYS A 625 -2.15 20.21 -55.01
C LYS A 625 -1.14 20.44 -53.88
N SER A 626 -0.16 19.56 -53.75
CA SER A 626 0.97 19.73 -52.83
C SER A 626 2.14 20.40 -53.56
N ALA A 627 2.51 21.62 -53.17
CA ALA A 627 3.82 22.19 -53.51
C ALA A 627 4.84 21.88 -52.41
N PRO A 628 6.15 21.62 -52.67
CA PRO A 628 6.76 21.08 -53.88
C PRO A 628 7.40 19.69 -53.63
N ALA A 629 7.06 18.71 -54.47
CA ALA A 629 7.84 17.46 -54.59
C ALA A 629 9.25 17.71 -55.17
N VAL A 630 9.44 18.85 -55.84
CA VAL A 630 10.67 19.22 -56.57
C VAL A 630 11.88 19.40 -55.63
N ALA A 631 11.70 20.03 -54.46
CA ALA A 631 12.79 20.24 -53.49
C ALA A 631 13.29 18.92 -52.88
N ARG A 632 12.41 17.92 -52.75
CA ARG A 632 12.74 16.60 -52.19
C ARG A 632 13.55 15.76 -53.17
N THR A 633 13.18 15.77 -54.45
CA THR A 633 13.94 15.09 -55.51
C THR A 633 15.25 15.81 -55.85
N ALA A 634 15.34 17.11 -55.59
CA ALA A 634 16.54 17.91 -55.83
C ALA A 634 17.57 17.80 -54.69
N HIS A 635 17.16 17.43 -53.47
CA HIS A 635 18.08 17.29 -52.36
C HIS A 635 19.00 16.07 -52.59
N PRO A 636 20.34 16.22 -52.48
CA PRO A 636 21.25 15.18 -52.94
C PRO A 636 21.15 13.86 -52.14
N CYS A 637 20.71 13.88 -50.86
CA CYS A 637 20.33 12.65 -50.14
C CYS A 637 19.25 11.79 -50.80
N ALA A 638 18.40 12.34 -51.69
CA ALA A 638 17.40 11.56 -52.41
C ALA A 638 18.00 10.48 -53.32
N ASN A 639 19.29 10.64 -53.68
CA ASN A 639 20.04 9.70 -54.51
C ASN A 639 20.84 8.69 -53.69
N ASP A 640 20.73 8.71 -52.35
CA ASP A 640 21.44 7.77 -51.49
C ASP A 640 20.83 6.36 -51.59
N PRO A 641 21.59 5.33 -52.01
CA PRO A 641 21.07 3.97 -52.19
C PRO A 641 20.57 3.35 -50.88
N ASP A 642 21.11 3.78 -49.74
CA ASP A 642 20.75 3.29 -48.40
C ASP A 642 19.85 4.27 -47.64
N LEU A 643 19.25 5.25 -48.33
CA LEU A 643 18.44 6.32 -47.75
C LEU A 643 17.40 5.81 -46.74
N LYS A 644 16.70 4.72 -47.05
CA LYS A 644 15.68 4.13 -46.16
C LYS A 644 16.28 3.64 -44.84
N PHE A 645 17.47 3.04 -44.89
CA PHE A 645 18.18 2.60 -43.69
C PHE A 645 18.62 3.81 -42.86
N LYS A 646 19.20 4.82 -43.50
CA LYS A 646 19.66 6.07 -42.86
C LYS A 646 18.52 6.85 -42.20
N LEU A 647 17.36 6.93 -42.86
CA LEU A 647 16.14 7.54 -42.31
C LEU A 647 15.60 6.76 -41.09
N ASN A 648 15.63 5.43 -41.11
CA ASN A 648 15.22 4.61 -39.98
C ASN A 648 16.19 4.72 -38.80
N ALA A 649 17.49 4.82 -39.07
CA ALA A 649 18.52 5.08 -38.06
C ALA A 649 18.30 6.46 -37.41
N ALA A 650 18.08 7.51 -38.21
CA ALA A 650 17.78 8.86 -37.74
C ALA A 650 16.50 8.91 -36.88
N LYS A 651 15.43 8.24 -37.32
CA LYS A 651 14.16 8.13 -36.56
C LYS A 651 14.33 7.37 -35.25
N SER A 652 15.17 6.34 -35.24
CA SER A 652 15.48 5.57 -34.03
C SER A 652 16.31 6.39 -33.04
N ALA A 653 17.25 7.20 -33.55
CA ALA A 653 18.02 8.15 -32.75
C ALA A 653 17.10 9.19 -32.09
N ASP A 654 16.17 9.81 -32.83
CA ASP A 654 15.19 10.76 -32.28
C ASP A 654 14.33 10.15 -31.16
N ARG A 655 13.97 8.86 -31.26
CA ARG A 655 13.25 8.16 -30.19
C ARG A 655 14.11 8.05 -28.94
N ILE A 656 15.39 7.72 -29.11
CA ILE A 656 16.32 7.67 -27.99
C ILE A 656 16.57 9.07 -27.41
N ASP A 657 16.63 10.12 -28.22
CA ASP A 657 16.73 11.51 -27.74
C ASP A 657 15.55 11.87 -26.82
N ARG A 658 14.33 11.48 -27.17
CA ARG A 658 13.16 11.67 -26.29
C ARG A 658 13.23 10.84 -25.02
N GLU A 659 13.70 9.59 -25.11
CA GLU A 659 13.93 8.74 -23.93
C GLU A 659 14.99 9.37 -23.01
N ILE A 660 16.08 9.92 -23.57
CA ILE A 660 17.14 10.61 -22.81
C ILE A 660 16.55 11.84 -22.12
N ALA A 661 15.83 12.72 -22.85
CA ALA A 661 15.21 13.91 -22.25
C ALA A 661 14.22 13.56 -21.12
N GLN A 662 13.48 12.46 -21.25
CA GLN A 662 12.62 11.95 -20.18
C GLN A 662 13.41 11.44 -18.97
N LEU A 663 14.56 10.80 -19.19
CA LEU A 663 15.45 10.33 -18.11
C LEU A 663 16.15 11.50 -17.43
N GLU A 664 16.64 12.49 -18.18
CA GLU A 664 17.26 13.72 -17.66
C GLU A 664 16.26 14.51 -16.80
N SER A 665 15.03 14.73 -17.28
CA SER A 665 13.98 15.36 -16.47
C SER A 665 13.64 14.59 -15.19
N ARG A 666 13.84 13.27 -15.16
CA ARG A 666 13.66 12.46 -13.93
C ARG A 666 14.83 12.62 -12.96
N VAL A 667 16.05 12.80 -13.45
CA VAL A 667 17.23 13.08 -12.62
C VAL A 667 17.05 14.43 -11.92
N ASP A 668 16.70 15.46 -12.68
CA ASP A 668 16.50 16.81 -12.15
C ASP A 668 15.42 16.83 -11.06
N LYS A 669 14.32 16.10 -11.28
CA LYS A 669 13.23 15.97 -10.29
C LYS A 669 13.59 15.14 -9.06
N ALA A 670 14.55 14.22 -9.16
CA ALA A 670 14.94 13.35 -8.04
C ALA A 670 15.97 14.02 -7.12
N ALA A 671 16.69 15.03 -7.61
CA ALA A 671 17.78 15.68 -6.88
C ALA A 671 17.33 16.67 -5.79
N GLU A 672 16.06 17.13 -5.79
CA GLU A 672 15.60 18.27 -4.96
C GLU A 672 14.44 17.99 -3.99
N VAL A 673 14.00 16.74 -3.76
CA VAL A 673 12.64 16.53 -3.22
C VAL A 673 12.50 16.73 -1.71
N VAL A 674 13.45 16.29 -0.87
CA VAL A 674 13.21 16.27 0.59
C VAL A 674 13.46 17.62 1.24
N SER A 675 14.63 18.22 0.99
CA SER A 675 15.02 19.50 1.61
C SER A 675 14.18 20.68 1.11
N GLN A 676 13.84 20.73 -0.19
CA GLN A 676 12.95 21.77 -0.70
C GLN A 676 11.55 21.69 -0.07
N ARG A 677 10.98 20.48 0.02
CA ARG A 677 9.68 20.28 0.68
C ARG A 677 9.72 20.69 2.14
N PHE A 678 10.84 20.48 2.82
CA PHE A 678 11.02 20.95 4.18
C PHE A 678 11.02 22.48 4.25
N ASP A 679 11.76 23.15 3.37
CA ASP A 679 11.79 24.61 3.29
C ASP A 679 10.39 25.19 2.94
N ASP A 680 9.61 24.50 2.11
CA ASP A 680 8.21 24.86 1.80
C ASP A 680 7.30 24.74 3.05
N VAL A 681 7.50 23.69 3.87
CA VAL A 681 6.81 23.50 5.15
C VAL A 681 7.18 24.60 6.14
N ILE A 682 8.46 24.92 6.31
CA ILE A 682 8.91 26.02 7.19
C ILE A 682 8.32 27.34 6.73
N SER A 683 8.35 27.63 5.43
CA SER A 683 7.76 28.85 4.86
C SER A 683 6.26 28.97 5.15
N LEU A 684 5.52 27.84 5.15
CA LEU A 684 4.12 27.83 5.57
C LEU A 684 3.98 28.08 7.07
N LEU A 685 4.79 27.43 7.90
CA LEU A 685 4.77 27.61 9.36
C LEU A 685 5.14 29.03 9.79
N GLU A 686 6.04 29.71 9.07
CA GLU A 686 6.35 31.13 9.28
C GLU A 686 5.15 32.03 8.95
N ARG A 687 4.46 31.79 7.83
CA ARG A 687 3.24 32.54 7.47
C ARG A 687 2.10 32.37 8.49
N TRP A 688 2.05 31.23 9.16
CA TRP A 688 1.08 30.93 10.21
C TRP A 688 1.59 31.24 11.63
N GLU A 689 2.74 31.91 11.74
CA GLU A 689 3.33 32.36 13.01
C GLU A 689 3.65 31.22 13.99
N TYR A 690 3.97 30.02 13.49
CA TYR A 690 4.48 28.90 14.30
C TYR A 690 6.00 28.96 14.46
N VAL A 691 6.68 29.51 13.45
CA VAL A 691 8.14 29.68 13.42
C VAL A 691 8.44 31.14 13.10
N ALA A 692 9.42 31.72 13.78
CA ALA A 692 9.97 33.04 13.47
C ALA A 692 11.47 33.01 13.72
N ASP A 693 12.28 33.46 12.75
CA ASP A 693 13.74 33.50 12.85
C ASP A 693 14.37 32.16 13.29
N TRP A 694 13.84 31.04 12.77
CA TRP A 694 14.24 29.68 13.18
C TRP A 694 14.05 29.39 14.68
N GLN A 695 13.06 30.02 15.30
CA GLN A 695 12.64 29.72 16.66
C GLN A 695 11.14 29.43 16.70
N LEU A 696 10.74 28.55 17.61
CA LEU A 696 9.32 28.29 17.84
C LEU A 696 8.68 29.46 18.56
N THR A 697 7.54 29.91 18.05
CA THR A 697 6.62 30.78 18.79
C THR A 697 5.86 29.97 19.84
N GLU A 698 4.99 30.59 20.63
CA GLU A 698 4.08 29.87 21.53
C GLU A 698 3.18 28.88 20.77
N ARG A 699 2.74 29.23 19.55
CA ARG A 699 1.99 28.34 18.65
C ARG A 699 2.85 27.19 18.18
N GLY A 700 4.10 27.48 17.80
CA GLY A 700 5.12 26.47 17.47
C GLY A 700 5.33 25.45 18.59
N ALA A 701 5.44 25.94 19.82
CA ALA A 701 5.59 25.10 21.01
C ALA A 701 4.37 24.20 21.23
N LEU A 702 3.15 24.71 21.02
CA LEU A 702 1.93 23.92 21.05
C LEU A 702 1.94 22.82 19.99
N LEU A 703 2.19 23.15 18.72
CA LEU A 703 2.23 22.19 17.61
C LEU A 703 3.25 21.07 17.84
N SER A 704 4.40 21.37 18.46
CA SER A 704 5.43 20.38 18.77
C SER A 704 4.97 19.25 19.70
N ARG A 705 3.82 19.44 20.37
CA ARG A 705 3.21 18.49 21.32
C ARG A 705 1.90 17.89 20.80
N VAL A 706 1.45 18.27 19.60
CA VAL A 706 0.25 17.70 18.96
C VAL A 706 0.68 16.57 18.03
N PHE A 707 0.26 15.35 18.33
CA PHE A 707 0.53 14.15 17.56
C PHE A 707 -0.76 13.67 16.89
N HIS A 708 -1.03 14.20 15.68
CA HIS A 708 -2.23 13.89 14.92
C HIS A 708 -1.94 13.98 13.41
N GLU A 709 -2.71 13.28 12.57
CA GLU A 709 -2.53 13.34 11.09
C GLU A 709 -2.85 14.73 10.50
N SER A 710 -3.65 15.50 11.22
CA SER A 710 -4.00 16.90 10.94
C SER A 710 -3.47 17.81 12.06
N ASP A 711 -2.24 17.56 12.50
CA ASP A 711 -1.55 18.27 13.59
C ASP A 711 -1.66 19.79 13.51
N LEU A 712 -1.38 20.40 12.35
CA LEU A 712 -1.45 21.86 12.17
C LEU A 712 -2.89 22.39 12.30
N LEU A 713 -3.89 21.70 11.76
CA LEU A 713 -5.29 22.12 11.91
C LEU A 713 -5.76 22.01 13.37
N VAL A 714 -5.38 20.94 14.06
CA VAL A 714 -5.69 20.73 15.49
C VAL A 714 -5.02 21.81 16.34
N ALA A 715 -3.73 22.06 16.12
CA ALA A 715 -2.98 23.11 16.82
C ALA A 715 -3.62 24.49 16.56
N GLU A 716 -4.01 24.79 15.32
CA GLU A 716 -4.72 26.03 15.00
C GLU A 716 -6.07 26.16 15.69
N THR A 717 -6.83 25.07 15.76
CA THR A 717 -8.14 25.06 16.45
C THR A 717 -7.99 25.38 17.93
N ILE A 718 -6.94 24.86 18.57
CA ILE A 718 -6.61 25.16 19.97
C ILE A 718 -6.12 26.61 20.10
N ALA A 719 -5.16 27.04 19.26
CA ALA A 719 -4.57 28.39 19.30
C ALA A 719 -5.62 29.50 19.06
N THR A 720 -6.62 29.24 18.22
CA THR A 720 -7.73 30.16 17.94
C THR A 720 -8.89 30.06 18.93
N LYS A 721 -8.72 29.30 20.02
CA LYS A 721 -9.68 29.21 21.14
C LYS A 721 -11.06 28.70 20.71
N LEU A 722 -11.11 27.87 19.67
CA LEU A 722 -12.37 27.32 19.18
C LEU A 722 -12.94 26.22 20.10
N LEU A 723 -12.09 25.64 20.95
CA LEU A 723 -12.46 24.65 21.95
C LEU A 723 -12.93 25.29 23.28
N ASP A 724 -12.60 26.56 23.51
CA ASP A 724 -12.86 27.24 24.77
C ASP A 724 -14.36 27.48 25.01
N GLY A 725 -14.77 27.33 26.28
CA GLY A 725 -16.13 27.56 26.75
C GLY A 725 -17.16 26.51 26.32
N LEU A 726 -16.71 25.34 25.85
CA LEU A 726 -17.55 24.17 25.62
C LEU A 726 -17.69 23.35 26.89
N ASP A 727 -18.83 22.67 27.06
CA ASP A 727 -18.98 21.64 28.09
C ASP A 727 -18.27 20.33 27.65
N PRO A 728 -18.02 19.38 28.57
CA PRO A 728 -17.24 18.18 28.27
C PRO A 728 -17.80 17.35 27.09
N THR A 729 -19.13 17.26 26.97
CA THR A 729 -19.77 16.49 25.90
C THR A 729 -19.64 17.21 24.56
N SER A 730 -19.86 18.53 24.53
CA SER A 730 -19.66 19.34 23.32
C SER A 730 -18.20 19.37 22.87
N LEU A 731 -17.25 19.39 23.81
CA LEU A 731 -15.82 19.32 23.49
C LEU A 731 -15.45 17.99 22.85
N ALA A 732 -15.87 16.86 23.44
CA ALA A 732 -15.67 15.53 22.86
C ALA A 732 -16.24 15.43 21.45
N ALA A 733 -17.46 15.94 21.26
CA ALA A 733 -18.13 15.92 19.96
C ALA A 733 -17.44 16.81 18.91
N LEU A 734 -16.87 17.95 19.30
CA LEU A 734 -16.09 18.77 18.37
C LEU A 734 -14.76 18.10 18.00
N CYS A 735 -14.06 17.55 18.98
CA CYS A 735 -12.80 16.82 18.76
C CYS A 735 -13.00 15.56 17.93
N SER A 736 -14.18 14.94 17.98
CA SER A 736 -14.49 13.76 17.14
C SER A 736 -14.41 14.05 15.65
N THR A 737 -14.53 15.32 15.25
CA THR A 737 -14.46 15.72 13.85
C THR A 737 -13.07 15.65 13.23
N PHE A 738 -12.03 15.55 14.06
CA PHE A 738 -10.66 15.35 13.58
C PHE A 738 -10.32 13.88 13.39
N VAL A 739 -11.03 12.96 14.07
CA VAL A 739 -10.68 11.54 14.08
C VAL A 739 -11.58 10.69 13.17
N TYR A 740 -12.85 11.05 13.04
CA TYR A 740 -13.81 10.30 12.22
C TYR A 740 -13.65 10.57 10.72
N GLU A 741 -14.02 9.58 9.91
CA GLU A 741 -14.05 9.67 8.45
C GLU A 741 -15.22 8.88 7.91
N HIS A 742 -16.08 9.52 7.11
CA HIS A 742 -17.09 8.81 6.35
C HIS A 742 -16.45 8.00 5.21
N ARG A 743 -16.63 6.67 5.23
CA ARG A 743 -15.97 5.72 4.31
C ARG A 743 -16.95 5.02 3.38
N SER A 744 -18.02 5.71 2.99
CA SER A 744 -18.98 5.22 2.00
C SER A 744 -18.89 6.02 0.69
N PRO A 745 -19.09 5.38 -0.48
CA PRO A 745 -19.25 6.09 -1.74
C PRO A 745 -20.53 6.95 -1.78
N GLU A 746 -21.48 6.71 -0.87
CA GLU A 746 -22.66 7.55 -0.71
C GLU A 746 -22.30 8.86 0.02
N PRO A 747 -22.97 9.98 -0.33
CA PRO A 747 -22.76 11.25 0.37
C PRO A 747 -22.94 11.06 1.88
N ALA A 748 -22.05 11.66 2.67
CA ALA A 748 -22.19 11.67 4.12
C ALA A 748 -23.55 12.26 4.51
N PRO A 749 -24.28 11.66 5.47
CA PRO A 749 -25.53 12.21 5.95
C PRO A 749 -25.32 13.61 6.55
N GLU A 750 -26.36 14.45 6.53
CA GLU A 750 -26.25 15.77 7.15
C GLU A 750 -25.97 15.63 8.66
N PRO A 751 -24.88 16.24 9.17
CA PRO A 751 -24.52 16.09 10.56
C PRO A 751 -25.54 16.78 11.47
N ASN A 752 -25.99 16.05 12.49
CA ASN A 752 -26.83 16.60 13.55
C ASN A 752 -25.96 17.24 14.64
N PHE A 753 -26.31 18.47 15.02
CA PHE A 753 -25.63 19.20 16.09
C PHE A 753 -26.60 19.48 17.23
N PRO A 754 -26.31 19.08 18.48
CA PRO A 754 -27.18 19.32 19.64
C PRO A 754 -27.31 20.80 20.01
N SER A 755 -26.38 21.66 19.57
CA SER A 755 -26.41 23.09 19.88
C SER A 755 -25.96 23.97 18.71
N THR A 756 -26.50 25.19 18.68
CA THR A 756 -26.08 26.23 17.72
C THR A 756 -24.64 26.63 17.93
N GLN A 757 -24.15 26.60 19.17
CA GLN A 757 -22.75 26.88 19.51
C GLN A 757 -21.83 25.86 18.83
N LEU A 758 -22.10 24.56 18.97
CA LEU A 758 -21.28 23.50 18.36
C LEU A 758 -21.30 23.58 16.83
N ARG A 759 -22.48 23.78 16.23
CA ARG A 759 -22.61 23.99 14.78
C ARG A 759 -21.84 25.22 14.29
N SER A 760 -21.79 26.29 15.10
CA SER A 760 -21.05 27.50 14.78
C SER A 760 -19.53 27.25 14.85
N ARG A 761 -19.06 26.60 15.91
CA ARG A 761 -17.64 26.23 16.07
C ARG A 761 -17.16 25.32 14.95
N PHE A 762 -17.90 24.27 14.62
CA PHE A 762 -17.55 23.38 13.50
C PHE A 762 -17.44 24.12 12.17
N ARG A 763 -18.38 25.04 11.86
CA ARG A 763 -18.29 25.88 10.65
C ARG A 763 -17.02 26.74 10.61
N GLN A 764 -16.57 27.26 11.75
CA GLN A 764 -15.32 28.01 11.84
C GLN A 764 -14.10 27.11 11.58
N ILE A 765 -14.10 25.88 12.11
CA ILE A 765 -13.04 24.89 11.84
C ILE A 765 -13.02 24.50 10.35
N VAL A 766 -14.18 24.29 9.71
CA VAL A 766 -14.25 24.01 8.26
C VAL A 766 -13.70 25.17 7.43
N GLN A 767 -14.00 26.43 7.80
CA GLN A 767 -13.46 27.61 7.11
C GLN A 767 -11.94 27.72 7.29
N LEU A 768 -11.44 27.44 8.49
CA LEU A 768 -10.03 27.38 8.82
C LEU A 768 -9.31 26.29 8.01
N SER A 769 -9.85 25.07 7.99
CA SER A 769 -9.35 23.95 7.20
C SER A 769 -9.32 24.28 5.71
N ALA A 770 -10.40 24.83 5.15
CA ALA A 770 -10.44 25.23 3.75
C ALA A 770 -9.42 26.32 3.41
N ARG A 771 -9.13 27.24 4.34
CA ARG A 771 -8.06 28.24 4.15
C ARG A 771 -6.70 27.56 4.15
N LEU A 772 -6.42 26.71 5.14
CA LEU A 772 -5.15 26.00 5.25
C LEU A 772 -4.91 25.11 4.00
N GLN A 773 -5.89 24.31 3.56
CA GLN A 773 -5.76 23.47 2.35
C GLN A 773 -5.42 24.25 1.09
N ARG A 774 -5.96 25.48 0.94
CA ARG A 774 -5.61 26.35 -0.20
C ARG A 774 -4.15 26.79 -0.12
N GLU A 775 -3.67 27.15 1.05
CA GLU A 775 -2.28 27.58 1.26
C GLU A 775 -1.29 26.41 1.14
N GLU A 776 -1.66 25.21 1.62
CA GLU A 776 -0.91 23.96 1.43
C GLU A 776 -0.77 23.64 -0.06
N SER A 777 -1.89 23.67 -0.80
CA SER A 777 -1.90 23.43 -2.25
C SER A 777 -1.07 24.48 -3.01
N ALA A 778 -1.15 25.75 -2.60
CA ALA A 778 -0.37 26.83 -3.21
C ALA A 778 1.14 26.68 -2.96
N ALA A 779 1.53 26.07 -1.85
CA ALA A 779 2.92 25.73 -1.53
C ALA A 779 3.38 24.39 -2.14
N GLY A 780 2.53 23.69 -2.90
CA GLY A 780 2.86 22.37 -3.47
C GLY A 780 2.91 21.23 -2.44
N LEU A 781 2.37 21.45 -1.23
CA LEU A 781 2.27 20.46 -0.17
C LEU A 781 1.00 19.61 -0.33
N THR A 782 1.01 18.42 0.26
CA THR A 782 -0.19 17.55 0.30
C THR A 782 -1.19 18.13 1.30
N PRO A 783 -2.41 18.52 0.88
CA PRO A 783 -3.40 19.08 1.79
C PRO A 783 -3.83 18.07 2.86
N HIS A 784 -4.08 18.56 4.08
CA HIS A 784 -4.64 17.74 5.15
C HIS A 784 -6.08 17.32 4.86
N ARG A 785 -6.56 16.30 5.59
CA ARG A 785 -7.95 15.84 5.52
C ARG A 785 -8.90 16.88 6.14
N ALA A 786 -10.01 17.17 5.48
CA ALA A 786 -11.04 18.02 6.06
C ALA A 786 -11.70 17.36 7.29
N PRO A 787 -12.13 18.15 8.29
CA PRO A 787 -12.83 17.62 9.46
C PRO A 787 -14.23 17.11 9.09
N ASP A 788 -14.66 16.01 9.71
CA ASP A 788 -15.91 15.31 9.40
C ASP A 788 -16.84 15.26 10.61
N ALA A 789 -18.07 15.77 10.47
CA ALA A 789 -19.03 15.84 11.56
C ALA A 789 -19.94 14.60 11.73
N GLY A 790 -19.71 13.51 10.97
CA GLY A 790 -20.58 12.34 10.99
C GLY A 790 -20.77 11.69 12.36
N TYR A 791 -19.77 11.76 13.25
CA TYR A 791 -19.82 11.16 14.59
C TYR A 791 -20.23 12.11 15.73
N VAL A 792 -20.54 13.37 15.43
CA VAL A 792 -20.90 14.37 16.46
C VAL A 792 -22.08 13.88 17.31
N ASP A 793 -23.16 13.42 16.68
CA ASP A 793 -24.36 12.96 17.38
C ASP A 793 -24.11 11.69 18.22
N ALA A 794 -23.38 10.72 17.65
CA ALA A 794 -23.01 9.49 18.33
C ALA A 794 -22.15 9.75 19.58
N VAL A 795 -21.17 10.65 19.49
CA VAL A 795 -20.31 11.03 20.61
C VAL A 795 -21.09 11.77 21.69
N VAL A 796 -22.02 12.65 21.31
CA VAL A 796 -22.88 13.36 22.27
C VAL A 796 -23.72 12.37 23.07
N LYS A 797 -24.36 11.42 22.40
CA LYS A 797 -25.15 10.37 23.05
C LYS A 797 -24.27 9.46 23.91
N TRP A 798 -23.13 9.02 23.40
CA TRP A 798 -22.19 8.17 24.14
C TRP A 798 -21.65 8.87 25.40
N ALA A 799 -21.11 10.07 25.28
CA ALA A 799 -20.65 10.84 26.44
C ALA A 799 -21.80 11.26 27.38
N GLY A 800 -23.04 11.24 26.89
CA GLY A 800 -24.27 11.42 27.67
C GLY A 800 -24.80 10.15 28.36
N GLY A 801 -24.20 8.99 28.14
CA GLY A 801 -24.56 7.72 28.80
C GLY A 801 -25.42 6.75 27.99
N ALA A 802 -25.68 7.00 26.70
CA ALA A 802 -26.48 6.08 25.86
C ALA A 802 -25.83 4.70 25.68
N GLU A 803 -26.62 3.63 25.59
CA GLU A 803 -26.07 2.28 25.40
C GLU A 803 -25.48 2.08 24.00
N LEU A 804 -24.52 1.16 23.86
CA LEU A 804 -23.84 0.91 22.58
C LEU A 804 -24.83 0.54 21.47
N ALA A 805 -25.85 -0.26 21.79
CA ALA A 805 -26.89 -0.70 20.86
C ALA A 805 -27.64 0.46 20.20
N GLU A 806 -27.74 1.62 20.85
CA GLU A 806 -28.43 2.81 20.32
C GLU A 806 -27.58 3.61 19.32
N LEU A 807 -26.26 3.34 19.29
CA LEU A 807 -25.27 4.11 18.53
C LEU A 807 -24.78 3.38 17.29
N LEU A 808 -24.93 2.06 17.25
CA LEU A 808 -24.55 1.26 16.10
C LEU A 808 -25.61 1.39 14.99
N ASP A 809 -25.14 1.63 13.78
CA ASP A 809 -25.94 1.65 12.55
C ASP A 809 -25.37 0.64 11.53
N GLU A 810 -25.96 0.58 10.33
CA GLU A 810 -25.51 -0.37 9.29
C GLU A 810 -24.09 -0.09 8.78
N ASP A 811 -23.59 1.14 8.94
CA ASP A 811 -22.28 1.59 8.44
C ASP A 811 -21.18 1.56 9.52
N THR A 812 -21.55 1.51 10.80
CA THR A 812 -20.65 1.54 11.95
C THR A 812 -20.53 0.17 12.61
N THR A 813 -19.35 -0.45 12.50
CA THR A 813 -19.04 -1.65 13.27
C THR A 813 -18.67 -1.31 14.72
N PRO A 814 -18.95 -2.19 15.70
CA PRO A 814 -18.55 -1.97 17.09
C PRO A 814 -17.04 -1.75 17.28
N GLY A 815 -16.20 -2.45 16.50
CA GLY A 815 -14.75 -2.25 16.54
C GLY A 815 -14.33 -0.90 15.95
N ASP A 816 -15.00 -0.40 14.91
CA ASP A 816 -14.74 0.96 14.39
C ASP A 816 -15.16 2.02 15.41
N PHE A 817 -16.30 1.83 16.08
CA PHE A 817 -16.74 2.70 17.18
C PHE A 817 -15.68 2.76 18.29
N VAL A 818 -15.27 1.61 18.84
CA VAL A 818 -14.25 1.53 19.90
C VAL A 818 -12.93 2.16 19.46
N ARG A 819 -12.49 1.88 18.23
CA ARG A 819 -11.25 2.48 17.67
C ARG A 819 -11.35 4.00 17.61
N THR A 820 -12.48 4.53 17.12
CA THR A 820 -12.71 5.96 16.98
C THR A 820 -12.77 6.64 18.35
N MET A 821 -13.44 6.04 19.33
CA MET A 821 -13.47 6.54 20.71
C MET A 821 -12.07 6.55 21.34
N LYS A 822 -11.24 5.54 21.09
CA LYS A 822 -9.84 5.54 21.56
C LYS A 822 -9.00 6.65 20.92
N GLN A 823 -9.14 6.89 19.62
CA GLN A 823 -8.46 8.01 18.94
C GLN A 823 -8.96 9.37 19.47
N LEU A 824 -10.26 9.49 19.73
CA LEU A 824 -10.84 10.66 20.37
C LEU A 824 -10.28 10.89 21.78
N ILE A 825 -10.20 9.84 22.60
CA ILE A 825 -9.61 9.90 23.95
C ILE A 825 -8.15 10.34 23.87
N ASP A 826 -7.36 9.79 22.93
CA ASP A 826 -5.97 10.21 22.74
C ASP A 826 -5.86 11.70 22.42
N LEU A 827 -6.67 12.20 21.48
CA LEU A 827 -6.71 13.63 21.15
C LEU A 827 -7.18 14.48 22.34
N LEU A 828 -8.21 14.04 23.09
CA LEU A 828 -8.69 14.75 24.28
C LEU A 828 -7.62 14.80 25.38
N ARG A 829 -6.83 13.73 25.57
CA ARG A 829 -5.69 13.73 26.50
C ARG A 829 -4.62 14.74 26.08
N GLN A 830 -4.32 14.84 24.78
CA GLN A 830 -3.40 15.86 24.27
C GLN A 830 -3.93 17.29 24.54
N VAL A 831 -5.25 17.52 24.35
CA VAL A 831 -5.90 18.80 24.70
C VAL A 831 -5.82 19.06 26.21
N ALA A 832 -6.11 18.07 27.05
CA ALA A 832 -6.05 18.18 28.50
C ALA A 832 -4.65 18.53 29.01
N GLN A 833 -3.61 18.03 28.35
CA GLN A 833 -2.22 18.29 28.74
C GLN A 833 -1.68 19.62 28.21
N HIS A 834 -2.14 20.09 27.04
CA HIS A 834 -1.44 21.13 26.28
C HIS A 834 -2.28 22.35 25.89
N ALA A 835 -3.60 22.35 26.10
CA ALA A 835 -4.42 23.54 25.82
C ALA A 835 -3.96 24.74 26.68
N PRO A 836 -3.86 25.96 26.09
CA PRO A 836 -3.44 27.15 26.84
C PRO A 836 -4.38 27.54 27.98
N ASP A 837 -5.68 27.30 27.82
CA ASP A 837 -6.71 27.62 28.81
C ASP A 837 -6.88 26.46 29.82
N GLU A 838 -6.77 26.76 31.12
CA GLU A 838 -6.85 25.77 32.20
C GLU A 838 -8.26 25.17 32.34
N LEU A 839 -9.31 25.96 32.08
CA LEU A 839 -10.68 25.46 32.06
C LEU A 839 -10.88 24.46 30.92
N THR A 840 -10.41 24.76 29.71
CA THR A 840 -10.41 23.83 28.57
C THR A 840 -9.67 22.54 28.91
N ARG A 841 -8.53 22.60 29.62
CA ARG A 841 -7.81 21.40 30.07
C ARG A 841 -8.64 20.52 31.01
N SER A 842 -9.23 21.11 32.05
CA SER A 842 -10.08 20.38 33.01
C SER A 842 -11.35 19.80 32.36
N VAL A 843 -11.94 20.53 31.41
CA VAL A 843 -13.09 20.06 30.62
C VAL A 843 -12.69 18.88 29.73
N ALA A 844 -11.51 18.91 29.13
CA ALA A 844 -10.99 17.81 28.32
C ALA A 844 -10.74 16.54 29.14
N ASP A 845 -10.19 16.65 30.35
CA ASP A 845 -10.07 15.50 31.27
C ASP A 845 -11.44 14.91 31.60
N THR A 846 -12.41 15.77 31.94
CA THR A 846 -13.79 15.31 32.21
C THR A 846 -14.43 14.66 30.96
N ALA A 847 -14.09 15.13 29.76
CA ALA A 847 -14.55 14.56 28.51
C ALA A 847 -13.95 13.16 28.26
N VAL A 848 -12.68 12.95 28.61
CA VAL A 848 -12.04 11.62 28.59
C VAL A 848 -12.82 10.64 29.46
N ASP A 849 -13.14 11.02 30.70
CA ASP A 849 -13.87 10.16 31.63
C ASP A 849 -15.27 9.79 31.12
N ARG A 850 -15.96 10.72 30.44
CA ARG A 850 -17.30 10.45 29.85
C ARG A 850 -17.24 9.50 28.66
N VAL A 851 -16.17 9.54 27.87
CA VAL A 851 -16.01 8.69 26.68
C VAL A 851 -15.43 7.31 27.05
N LEU A 852 -14.57 7.24 28.07
CA LEU A 852 -13.91 6.01 28.51
C LEU A 852 -14.81 5.17 29.44
N ARG A 853 -15.85 4.54 28.88
CA ARG A 853 -16.79 3.66 29.60
C ARG A 853 -17.18 2.42 28.80
N GLY A 854 -17.95 1.50 29.41
CA GLY A 854 -18.49 0.30 28.77
C GLY A 854 -17.45 -0.50 27.98
N VAL A 855 -17.82 -0.92 26.76
CA VAL A 855 -16.93 -1.62 25.83
C VAL A 855 -15.59 -0.89 25.54
N VAL A 856 -15.55 0.46 25.59
CA VAL A 856 -14.33 1.25 25.33
C VAL A 856 -13.35 1.12 26.50
N LEU A 857 -13.86 1.14 27.73
CA LEU A 857 -13.08 0.92 28.94
C LEU A 857 -12.58 -0.53 29.04
N SER A 858 -13.45 -1.51 28.78
CA SER A 858 -13.09 -2.94 28.79
C SER A 858 -11.95 -3.20 27.80
N ALA A 859 -12.05 -2.66 26.58
CA ALA A 859 -10.98 -2.73 25.58
C ALA A 859 -9.65 -2.06 26.01
N SER A 860 -9.64 -1.27 27.09
CA SER A 860 -8.46 -0.54 27.59
C SER A 860 -7.89 -1.14 28.89
N THR A 861 -8.67 -1.92 29.63
CA THR A 861 -8.34 -2.43 30.98
C THR A 861 -8.14 -3.93 31.04
N MET A 862 -8.55 -4.67 30.00
CA MET A 862 -8.44 -6.12 30.00
C MET A 862 -6.97 -6.55 30.11
N PRO A 863 -6.66 -7.53 30.99
CA PRO A 863 -5.32 -8.06 31.12
C PRO A 863 -4.90 -8.61 29.76
N ILE A 864 -3.91 -7.93 29.20
CA ILE A 864 -3.23 -8.30 27.97
C ILE A 864 -2.77 -9.76 28.17
N GLY A 865 -3.17 -10.62 27.24
CA GLY A 865 -3.24 -12.07 27.44
C GLY A 865 -2.06 -12.71 28.16
N GLY A 866 -2.37 -13.29 29.31
CA GLY A 866 -1.50 -14.21 30.05
C GLY A 866 -2.28 -14.77 31.23
N THR A 867 -3.08 -15.81 31.02
CA THR A 867 -3.40 -16.69 32.14
C THR A 867 -2.08 -17.30 32.58
N SER A 868 -1.76 -17.09 33.86
CA SER A 868 -0.82 -17.86 34.68
C SER A 868 -0.61 -19.30 34.23
#